data_AF-A0A363T7W3-F1
#
_entry.id   AF-A0A363T7W3-F1
#
_cell.length_a   1.000
_cell.length_b   1.000
_cell.length_c   1.000
_cell.angle_alpha   90.00
_cell.angle_beta   90.00
_cell.angle_gamma   90.00
#
_symmetry.space_group_name_H-M   'P 1'
#
loop_
_entity.id
_entity.type
_entity.pdbx_description
1 polymer ?
#
loop_
_entity_poly.entity_id
_entity_poly.type
_entity_poly.pdbx_seq_one_letter_code
_entity_poly.pdbx_strand_id
1 'polypeptide(L)'
;MGQALYIAEERSTKDGPGFWDSTNGNFRGDPHGLLFPAYLSHALMNTGGELGYPNDYAVRIAFQTTFVYMLLAIIALSGVIKRPGIGSLAVIIFLQVPQLEYISYQNSRDAFRIIPLLLFATILVGFSTKKMQHQRINLPLLLPPFILVICAAMGHTLNILIVCFMIFAWGIYSVFMSIRWQSIFLIVGAVGIGLFFGSLRYVNAYIATGNLRGNTEKQTAIAGTALSEVYLEQSEAKLNGATTPLQQLFVIFQRDGFRLSVPGILSALLLLLLWSKKKDDEKIQIGAFYSLLLLSIVLPFFMLFKVNGIVLTEWFANNFRYSLHWYPFAAVCISVLIWYSYDTLEYLITSKQEASLSLPYPRYRSIFPKAYFVIIVLLLIISASKVVSSEEWRVKVTNDDTLIELLKPITEAKQLLPPGENLLIDTNRWNYYIDNTGIVLYTKPTYAILQGKTIVDLKDALKSLNIGAVVLTNSDIDNWWRNIPLYSILVDPDEAFILNQNNVQTSYIVDNTLVELNSKLLTNQGMNWVQSNFLGKEQYWTVPILNYISNILNINPSYVSSYLREGEQYESPYDPSVSFDFLTNIISAYKTTSNISTNIKRTSFIINELPKGILFEHPPSSVEYTITIPAYASFLFYYQLDPYTWNNGMGDGVQFDILLSDSNNTRHHLFSQFIDPKNFPEQRHWFTGSIDLSRWTGQTVSITFSTDCGPNNNCDYDWAGWGEPRIVQPVVYDFLKHFPDAQSELLFENPGKIDITNQTINNDSRPILYEHPSSRLVYSMTLPLKSVLKFGIGMASEVWDPAKGDGVEYNIYIRYPDNPNLVYRIFSKYIDPKNNPNDRIWFDEAVDLSQYGGQMVQIIYEALPGPAGNSDFDWGGWSQPVLIDETSSDTEKGLH
;
A
#
# COMPACT_ATOMS: atom_id res chain seq x y z
N MET A 1 -10.01 -17.25 6.20
CA MET A 1 -9.55 -17.25 4.79
C MET A 1 -8.26 -18.06 4.68
N GLY A 2 -7.12 -17.62 5.21
CA GLY A 2 -5.85 -18.36 5.10
C GLY A 2 -5.93 -19.87 5.46
N GLN A 3 -6.60 -20.24 6.56
CA GLN A 3 -6.70 -21.67 6.92
C GLN A 3 -7.54 -22.46 5.92
N ALA A 4 -8.56 -21.83 5.35
CA ALA A 4 -9.41 -22.45 4.34
C ALA A 4 -8.67 -22.62 3.01
N LEU A 5 -7.80 -21.67 2.66
CA LEU A 5 -6.93 -21.73 1.49
C LEU A 5 -5.95 -22.90 1.60
N TYR A 6 -5.24 -22.99 2.72
CA TYR A 6 -4.35 -24.13 3.00
C TYR A 6 -5.07 -25.48 2.87
N ILE A 7 -6.26 -25.63 3.47
CA ILE A 7 -7.06 -26.87 3.36
C ILE A 7 -7.47 -27.13 1.90
N ALA A 8 -7.72 -26.07 1.13
CA ALA A 8 -8.12 -26.17 -0.28
C ALA A 8 -6.97 -26.63 -1.18
N GLU A 9 -5.76 -26.11 -0.92
CA GLU A 9 -4.53 -26.43 -1.64
C GLU A 9 -4.04 -27.84 -1.29
N GLU A 10 -3.82 -28.11 0.00
CA GLU A 10 -3.19 -29.34 0.47
C GLU A 10 -4.15 -30.53 0.55
N ARG A 11 -5.47 -30.28 0.44
CA ARG A 11 -6.51 -31.29 0.63
C ARG A 11 -6.37 -32.04 1.96
N SER A 12 -5.78 -31.39 2.96
CA SER A 12 -5.37 -31.96 4.23
C SER A 12 -5.61 -31.00 5.39
N THR A 13 -5.74 -31.56 6.58
CA THR A 13 -5.85 -30.82 7.85
C THR A 13 -4.69 -31.12 8.80
N LYS A 14 -3.76 -31.97 8.38
CA LYS A 14 -2.75 -32.61 9.26
C LYS A 14 -1.56 -31.70 9.56
N ASP A 15 -1.23 -30.81 8.64
CA ASP A 15 -0.01 -29.97 8.70
C ASP A 15 -0.32 -28.47 8.51
N GLY A 16 -1.61 -28.13 8.56
CA GLY A 16 -2.08 -26.77 8.35
C GLY A 16 -1.88 -25.85 9.54
N PRO A 17 -1.69 -24.55 9.30
CA PRO A 17 -1.66 -23.57 10.37
C PRO A 17 -2.98 -23.62 11.17
N GLY A 18 -2.91 -24.26 12.33
CA GLY A 18 -4.07 -24.61 13.16
C GLY A 18 -4.25 -23.63 14.32
N PHE A 19 -4.87 -24.11 15.40
CA PHE A 19 -5.10 -23.36 16.64
C PHE A 19 -3.82 -22.81 17.32
N TRP A 20 -2.64 -23.28 16.89
CA TRP A 20 -1.34 -23.04 17.53
C TRP A 20 -0.53 -21.90 16.91
N ASP A 21 -1.04 -21.25 15.87
CA ASP A 21 -0.31 -20.33 14.97
C ASP A 21 0.87 -21.00 14.26
N SER A 22 1.39 -20.34 13.23
CA SER A 22 2.71 -20.72 12.73
C SER A 22 3.78 -20.30 13.74
N THR A 23 4.82 -21.12 13.89
CA THR A 23 5.95 -20.83 14.79
C THR A 23 6.71 -19.56 14.40
N ASN A 24 6.63 -19.16 13.13
CA ASN A 24 7.23 -17.92 12.61
C ASN A 24 6.29 -16.70 12.69
N GLY A 25 5.04 -16.84 13.13
CA GLY A 25 4.08 -15.72 13.25
C GLY A 25 3.44 -15.25 11.94
N ASN A 26 3.80 -15.85 10.80
CA ASN A 26 3.22 -15.53 9.48
C ASN A 26 1.74 -15.89 9.37
N PHE A 27 1.25 -16.78 10.23
CA PHE A 27 -0.11 -17.25 10.17
C PHE A 27 -0.74 -17.25 11.55
N ARG A 28 -1.90 -16.59 11.64
CA ARG A 28 -2.75 -16.64 12.82
C ARG A 28 -3.84 -17.71 12.66
N GLY A 29 -3.77 -18.73 13.50
CA GLY A 29 -4.76 -19.79 13.66
C GLY A 29 -6.17 -19.27 13.87
N ASP A 30 -7.19 -19.97 13.36
CA ASP A 30 -8.55 -19.72 13.82
C ASP A 30 -8.70 -20.33 15.22
N PRO A 31 -8.97 -19.53 16.28
CA PRO A 31 -9.23 -20.07 17.61
C PRO A 31 -10.57 -20.83 17.70
N HIS A 32 -11.21 -21.15 16.58
CA HIS A 32 -12.51 -21.80 16.49
C HIS A 32 -12.38 -23.20 15.83
N GLY A 33 -13.53 -23.83 15.62
CA GLY A 33 -13.77 -25.03 14.82
C GLY A 33 -12.98 -25.15 13.53
N LEU A 34 -12.57 -26.37 13.17
CA LEU A 34 -12.25 -26.72 11.77
C LEU A 34 -13.46 -26.57 10.83
N LEU A 35 -14.69 -26.66 11.36
CA LEU A 35 -15.91 -26.67 10.54
C LEU A 35 -16.04 -25.43 9.64
N PHE A 36 -15.70 -24.25 10.17
CA PHE A 36 -15.85 -23.02 9.41
C PHE A 36 -14.78 -22.88 8.32
N PRO A 37 -13.47 -23.05 8.61
CA PRO A 37 -12.45 -23.18 7.58
C PRO A 37 -12.74 -24.24 6.52
N ALA A 38 -13.24 -25.42 6.91
CA ALA A 38 -13.60 -26.49 5.98
C ALA A 38 -14.76 -26.08 5.06
N TYR A 39 -15.78 -25.40 5.59
CA TYR A 39 -16.88 -24.85 4.80
C TYR A 39 -16.38 -23.84 3.75
N LEU A 40 -15.52 -22.90 4.15
CA LEU A 40 -14.96 -21.91 3.23
C LEU A 40 -13.99 -22.55 2.23
N SER A 41 -13.26 -23.59 2.63
CA SER A 41 -12.35 -24.34 1.76
C SER A 41 -13.12 -25.02 0.63
N HIS A 42 -14.27 -25.61 0.95
CA HIS A 42 -15.16 -26.15 -0.07
C HIS A 42 -15.62 -25.06 -1.06
N ALA A 43 -15.91 -23.84 -0.60
CA ALA A 43 -16.26 -22.73 -1.49
C ALA A 43 -15.09 -22.33 -2.41
N LEU A 44 -13.86 -22.28 -1.88
CA LEU A 44 -12.65 -22.05 -2.69
C LEU A 44 -12.48 -23.13 -3.76
N MET A 45 -12.72 -24.40 -3.44
CA MET A 45 -12.59 -25.49 -4.42
C MET A 45 -13.60 -25.40 -5.59
N ASN A 46 -14.61 -24.53 -5.49
CA ASN A 46 -15.63 -24.33 -6.53
C ASN A 46 -15.35 -23.09 -7.40
N THR A 47 -14.16 -22.50 -7.33
CA THR A 47 -13.68 -21.50 -8.28
C THR A 47 -12.91 -22.23 -9.36
N GLY A 48 -13.38 -22.24 -10.61
CA GLY A 48 -12.82 -23.03 -11.72
C GLY A 48 -11.43 -22.62 -12.22
N GLY A 49 -10.57 -22.10 -11.35
CA GLY A 49 -9.23 -21.55 -11.63
C GLY A 49 -8.30 -21.64 -10.40
N GLU A 50 -7.36 -20.71 -10.29
CA GLU A 50 -6.43 -20.61 -9.14
C GLU A 50 -7.20 -20.38 -7.83
N LEU A 51 -6.78 -21.06 -6.76
CA LEU A 51 -7.36 -20.92 -5.44
C LEU A 51 -6.83 -19.65 -4.77
N GLY A 52 -7.69 -18.93 -4.05
CA GLY A 52 -7.27 -17.78 -3.26
C GLY A 52 -7.58 -16.45 -3.92
N TYR A 53 -7.00 -15.37 -3.42
CA TYR A 53 -7.13 -14.04 -4.01
C TYR A 53 -6.38 -13.99 -5.37
N PRO A 54 -6.92 -13.30 -6.41
CA PRO A 54 -8.19 -12.54 -6.45
C PRO A 54 -9.45 -13.38 -6.68
N ASN A 55 -9.30 -14.69 -6.92
CA ASN A 55 -10.37 -15.64 -7.22
C ASN A 55 -11.14 -16.14 -5.97
N ASP A 56 -11.46 -15.27 -5.01
CA ASP A 56 -12.08 -15.67 -3.73
C ASP A 56 -13.61 -15.39 -3.66
N TYR A 57 -14.21 -14.98 -4.78
CA TYR A 57 -15.61 -14.53 -4.83
C TYR A 57 -16.61 -15.58 -4.31
N ALA A 58 -16.40 -16.87 -4.63
CA ALA A 58 -17.24 -17.95 -4.14
C ALA A 58 -17.26 -18.03 -2.61
N VAL A 59 -16.16 -17.66 -1.94
CA VAL A 59 -16.07 -17.64 -0.48
C VAL A 59 -16.92 -16.53 0.12
N ARG A 60 -16.95 -15.35 -0.53
CA ARG A 60 -17.79 -14.22 -0.12
C ARG A 60 -19.27 -14.57 -0.24
N ILE A 61 -19.66 -15.25 -1.32
CA ILE A 61 -21.00 -15.81 -1.46
C ILE A 61 -21.28 -16.87 -0.38
N ALA A 62 -20.30 -17.69 -0.02
CA ALA A 62 -20.45 -18.66 1.07
C ALA A 62 -20.76 -17.97 2.40
N PHE A 63 -20.10 -16.87 2.76
CA PHE A 63 -20.46 -16.07 3.94
C PHE A 63 -21.95 -15.66 3.92
N GLN A 64 -22.43 -15.10 2.82
CA GLN A 64 -23.85 -14.69 2.68
C GLN A 64 -24.82 -15.86 2.71
N THR A 65 -24.42 -16.99 2.13
CA THR A 65 -25.26 -18.20 2.08
C THR A 65 -25.57 -18.70 3.50
N THR A 66 -24.65 -18.52 4.45
CA THR A 66 -24.91 -18.86 5.86
C THR A 66 -26.05 -18.02 6.46
N PHE A 67 -26.23 -16.77 6.03
CA PHE A 67 -27.37 -15.95 6.46
C PHE A 67 -28.69 -16.56 5.99
N VAL A 68 -28.76 -17.01 4.73
CA VAL A 68 -29.95 -17.71 4.19
C VAL A 68 -30.24 -18.99 4.98
N TYR A 69 -29.22 -19.79 5.28
CA TYR A 69 -29.37 -20.99 6.11
C TYR A 69 -29.86 -20.68 7.54
N MET A 70 -29.42 -19.56 8.12
CA MET A 70 -29.95 -19.09 9.39
C MET A 70 -31.44 -18.74 9.29
N LEU A 71 -31.89 -18.05 8.24
CA LEU A 71 -33.32 -17.77 8.02
C LEU A 71 -34.14 -19.07 7.87
N LEU A 72 -33.62 -20.05 7.14
CA LEU A 72 -34.25 -21.38 7.03
C LEU A 72 -34.32 -22.10 8.38
N ALA A 73 -33.29 -21.98 9.22
CA ALA A 73 -33.29 -22.54 10.57
C ALA A 73 -34.32 -21.83 11.48
N ILE A 74 -34.56 -20.53 11.32
CA ILE A 74 -35.65 -19.80 12.00
C ILE A 74 -37.02 -20.31 11.55
N ILE A 75 -37.18 -20.55 10.25
CA ILE A 75 -38.43 -21.13 9.69
C ILE A 75 -38.64 -22.53 10.26
N ALA A 76 -37.60 -23.38 10.32
CA ALA A 76 -37.68 -24.71 10.90
C ALA A 76 -38.06 -24.67 12.39
N LEU A 77 -37.41 -23.80 13.17
CA LEU A 77 -37.72 -23.58 14.59
C LEU A 77 -39.18 -23.16 14.77
N SER A 78 -39.65 -22.19 14.01
CA SER A 78 -41.05 -21.71 14.09
C SER A 78 -42.05 -22.76 13.56
N GLY A 79 -41.64 -23.55 12.57
CA GLY A 79 -42.48 -24.53 11.88
C GLY A 79 -42.98 -25.66 12.78
N VAL A 80 -42.29 -25.92 13.91
CA VAL A 80 -42.72 -26.91 14.91
C VAL A 80 -44.11 -26.62 15.49
N ILE A 81 -44.55 -25.35 15.45
CA ILE A 81 -45.89 -24.92 15.90
C ILE A 81 -47.00 -25.42 14.96
N LYS A 82 -46.65 -25.88 13.75
CA LYS A 82 -47.58 -26.42 12.73
C LYS A 82 -48.69 -25.43 12.34
N ARG A 83 -48.36 -24.13 12.30
CA ARG A 83 -49.26 -23.08 11.81
C ARG A 83 -48.69 -22.45 10.54
N PRO A 84 -49.43 -22.40 9.42
CA PRO A 84 -48.96 -21.77 8.20
C PRO A 84 -48.57 -20.29 8.43
N GLY A 85 -47.48 -19.85 7.80
CA GLY A 85 -47.05 -18.44 7.83
C GLY A 85 -46.30 -17.99 9.08
N ILE A 86 -46.25 -18.78 10.17
CA ILE A 86 -45.53 -18.37 11.39
C ILE A 86 -44.02 -18.25 11.18
N GLY A 87 -43.42 -19.13 10.37
CA GLY A 87 -42.00 -19.05 10.01
C GLY A 87 -41.67 -17.81 9.18
N SER A 88 -42.52 -17.49 8.20
CA SER A 88 -42.36 -16.26 7.40
C SER A 88 -42.49 -15.01 8.28
N LEU A 89 -43.46 -14.98 9.21
CA LEU A 89 -43.61 -13.89 10.16
C LEU A 89 -42.38 -13.73 11.06
N ALA A 90 -41.83 -14.85 11.57
CA ALA A 90 -40.61 -14.82 12.39
C ALA A 90 -39.41 -14.27 11.61
N VAL A 91 -39.26 -14.63 10.33
CA VAL A 91 -38.22 -14.05 9.48
C VAL A 91 -38.44 -12.55 9.27
N ILE A 92 -39.67 -12.10 8.94
CA ILE A 92 -39.99 -10.68 8.74
C ILE A 92 -39.69 -9.86 10.01
N ILE A 93 -39.98 -10.40 11.19
CA ILE A 93 -39.70 -9.76 12.48
C ILE A 93 -38.19 -9.77 12.79
N PHE A 94 -37.49 -10.86 12.49
CA PHE A 94 -36.04 -10.94 12.66
C PHE A 94 -35.30 -9.94 11.78
N LEU A 95 -35.72 -9.76 10.53
CA LEU A 95 -35.15 -8.79 9.57
C LEU A 95 -35.35 -7.31 9.97
N GLN A 96 -36.04 -7.02 11.09
CA GLN A 96 -36.14 -5.67 11.63
C GLN A 96 -34.86 -5.19 12.32
N VAL A 97 -33.92 -6.09 12.60
CA VAL A 97 -32.69 -5.83 13.36
C VAL A 97 -31.64 -5.19 12.43
N PRO A 98 -31.29 -3.90 12.60
CA PRO A 98 -30.29 -3.23 11.75
C PRO A 98 -28.93 -3.90 11.81
N GLN A 99 -28.58 -4.42 12.99
CA GLN A 99 -27.33 -5.10 13.28
C GLN A 99 -27.04 -6.32 12.38
N LEU A 100 -28.03 -6.86 11.65
CA LEU A 100 -27.81 -7.99 10.77
C LEU A 100 -26.96 -7.64 9.54
N GLU A 101 -26.92 -6.37 9.12
CA GLU A 101 -26.09 -5.92 7.99
C GLU A 101 -24.59 -6.18 8.24
N TYR A 102 -24.18 -6.19 9.50
CA TYR A 102 -22.82 -6.53 9.93
C TYR A 102 -22.38 -7.92 9.43
N ILE A 103 -23.30 -8.89 9.33
CA ILE A 103 -22.99 -10.23 8.84
C ILE A 103 -22.50 -10.16 7.39
N SER A 104 -23.12 -9.28 6.60
CA SER A 104 -22.79 -9.07 5.20
C SER A 104 -21.52 -8.24 5.03
N TYR A 105 -21.54 -6.97 5.48
CA TYR A 105 -20.46 -6.01 5.28
C TYR A 105 -19.09 -6.51 5.77
N GLN A 106 -19.06 -7.29 6.86
CA GLN A 106 -17.80 -7.72 7.47
C GLN A 106 -17.47 -9.19 7.22
N ASN A 107 -18.19 -9.85 6.32
CA ASN A 107 -18.05 -11.28 6.04
C ASN A 107 -17.97 -12.07 7.36
N SER A 108 -18.99 -11.93 8.20
CA SER A 108 -18.97 -12.51 9.54
C SER A 108 -19.42 -13.96 9.54
N ARG A 109 -18.79 -14.79 10.37
CA ARG A 109 -19.24 -16.16 10.69
C ARG A 109 -20.46 -16.21 11.62
N ASP A 110 -21.03 -15.08 12.01
CA ASP A 110 -22.09 -15.01 13.04
C ASP A 110 -23.32 -15.86 12.69
N ALA A 111 -23.77 -15.82 11.42
CA ALA A 111 -24.87 -16.68 10.98
C ALA A 111 -24.49 -18.17 11.08
N PHE A 112 -23.29 -18.55 10.63
CA PHE A 112 -22.79 -19.92 10.71
C PHE A 112 -22.82 -20.48 12.14
N ARG A 113 -22.36 -19.71 13.13
CA ARG A 113 -22.33 -20.19 14.53
C ARG A 113 -23.70 -20.24 15.20
N ILE A 114 -24.71 -19.52 14.69
CA ILE A 114 -26.07 -19.48 15.26
C ILE A 114 -26.93 -20.64 14.74
N ILE A 115 -26.73 -21.08 13.49
CA ILE A 115 -27.52 -22.16 12.86
C ILE A 115 -27.60 -23.43 13.75
N PRO A 116 -26.50 -23.98 14.28
CA PRO A 116 -26.57 -25.18 15.12
C PRO A 116 -27.39 -24.98 16.39
N LEU A 117 -27.40 -23.77 16.97
CA LEU A 117 -28.22 -23.45 18.14
C LEU A 117 -29.72 -23.45 17.81
N LEU A 118 -30.11 -22.90 16.66
CA LEU A 118 -31.51 -22.89 16.23
C LEU A 118 -32.01 -24.31 15.92
N LEU A 119 -31.19 -25.11 15.24
CA LEU A 119 -31.51 -26.52 14.99
C LEU A 119 -31.55 -27.32 16.29
N PHE A 120 -30.63 -27.06 17.22
CA PHE A 120 -30.63 -27.70 18.54
C PHE A 120 -31.88 -27.36 19.33
N ALA A 121 -32.30 -26.09 19.36
CA ALA A 121 -33.55 -25.67 19.96
C ALA A 121 -34.76 -26.39 19.32
N THR A 122 -34.77 -26.51 18.00
CA THR A 122 -35.81 -27.23 17.24
C THR A 122 -35.92 -28.69 17.70
N ILE A 123 -34.79 -29.36 17.91
CA ILE A 123 -34.74 -30.73 18.44
C ILE A 123 -35.23 -30.79 19.89
N LEU A 124 -34.83 -29.84 20.74
CA LEU A 124 -35.29 -29.77 22.13
C LEU A 124 -36.81 -29.60 22.22
N VAL A 125 -37.44 -28.85 21.30
CA VAL A 125 -38.91 -28.75 21.23
C VAL A 125 -39.53 -30.11 20.93
N GLY A 126 -38.91 -30.91 20.04
CA GLY A 126 -39.35 -32.29 19.77
C GLY A 126 -39.35 -33.17 21.02
N PHE A 127 -38.35 -33.01 21.89
CA PHE A 127 -38.28 -33.67 23.20
C PHE A 127 -39.17 -33.04 24.29
N SER A 128 -39.85 -31.94 23.98
CA SER A 128 -40.68 -31.15 24.90
C SER A 128 -42.18 -31.43 24.76
N THR A 129 -42.57 -32.47 24.01
CA THR A 129 -43.97 -32.83 23.78
C THR A 129 -44.54 -33.72 24.91
N LYS A 130 -45.85 -33.67 25.16
CA LYS A 130 -46.53 -34.57 26.12
C LYS A 130 -46.25 -36.05 25.87
N LYS A 131 -45.98 -36.45 24.62
CA LYS A 131 -45.62 -37.83 24.25
C LYS A 131 -44.36 -38.32 24.97
N MET A 132 -43.46 -37.42 25.35
CA MET A 132 -42.21 -37.76 26.04
C MET A 132 -42.38 -38.09 27.52
N GLN A 133 -43.54 -37.86 28.11
CA GLN A 133 -43.82 -38.21 29.51
C GLN A 133 -43.68 -39.72 29.77
N HIS A 134 -44.03 -40.55 28.78
CA HIS A 134 -44.06 -42.01 28.94
C HIS A 134 -43.09 -42.76 28.01
N GLN A 135 -42.48 -42.07 27.03
CA GLN A 135 -41.65 -42.70 26.01
C GLN A 135 -40.18 -42.78 26.46
N ARG A 136 -39.56 -43.96 26.28
CA ARG A 136 -38.12 -44.14 26.46
C ARG A 136 -37.36 -43.60 25.25
N ILE A 137 -36.21 -42.95 25.50
CA ILE A 137 -35.35 -42.46 24.44
C ILE A 137 -34.45 -43.60 23.94
N ASN A 138 -34.54 -43.87 22.64
CA ASN A 138 -33.61 -44.78 21.97
C ASN A 138 -32.29 -44.06 21.68
N LEU A 139 -31.18 -44.78 21.75
CA LEU A 139 -29.84 -44.24 21.56
C LEU A 139 -29.66 -43.44 20.24
N PRO A 140 -30.21 -43.84 19.09
CA PRO A 140 -30.09 -43.07 17.85
C PRO A 140 -30.71 -41.66 17.90
N LEU A 141 -31.72 -41.44 18.75
CA LEU A 141 -32.34 -40.12 18.92
C LEU A 141 -31.42 -39.14 19.65
N LEU A 142 -30.36 -39.63 20.30
CA LEU A 142 -29.35 -38.79 20.95
C LEU A 142 -28.29 -38.27 19.96
N LEU A 143 -28.23 -38.81 18.74
CA LEU A 143 -27.22 -38.43 17.76
C LEU A 143 -27.40 -36.97 17.28
N PRO A 144 -28.60 -36.48 16.92
CA PRO A 144 -28.78 -35.08 16.52
C PRO A 144 -28.36 -34.05 17.58
N PRO A 145 -28.81 -34.12 18.86
CA PRO A 145 -28.37 -33.15 19.87
C PRO A 145 -26.86 -33.27 20.15
N PHE A 146 -26.29 -34.47 20.13
CA PHE A 146 -24.84 -34.67 20.25
C PHE A 146 -24.04 -33.95 19.14
N ILE A 147 -24.40 -34.15 17.87
CA ILE A 147 -23.72 -33.54 16.72
C ILE A 147 -23.91 -32.02 16.71
N LEU A 148 -25.13 -31.53 16.92
CA LEU A 148 -25.43 -30.10 16.85
C LEU A 148 -24.69 -29.30 17.93
N VAL A 149 -24.52 -29.87 19.11
CA VAL A 149 -23.77 -29.26 20.20
C VAL A 149 -22.26 -29.25 19.92
N ILE A 150 -21.72 -30.31 19.31
CA ILE A 150 -20.35 -30.28 18.78
C ILE A 150 -20.25 -29.10 17.81
N CYS A 151 -21.08 -29.04 16.77
CA CYS A 151 -21.08 -27.97 15.77
C CYS A 151 -21.21 -26.58 16.40
N ALA A 152 -22.06 -26.40 17.41
CA ALA A 152 -22.22 -25.15 18.14
C ALA A 152 -20.92 -24.73 18.84
N ALA A 153 -20.30 -25.63 19.60
CA ALA A 153 -19.04 -25.38 20.32
C ALA A 153 -17.85 -25.16 19.35
N MET A 154 -17.84 -25.83 18.19
CA MET A 154 -16.89 -25.58 17.12
C MET A 154 -17.14 -24.23 16.45
N GLY A 155 -18.39 -23.79 16.32
CA GLY A 155 -18.73 -22.51 15.70
C GLY A 155 -18.21 -21.30 16.47
N HIS A 156 -18.31 -21.33 17.80
CA HIS A 156 -17.83 -20.25 18.69
C HIS A 156 -17.74 -20.67 20.17
N THR A 157 -16.74 -20.17 20.90
CA THR A 157 -16.57 -20.42 22.36
C THR A 157 -17.82 -20.07 23.16
N LEU A 158 -18.38 -18.88 22.94
CA LEU A 158 -19.64 -18.42 23.55
C LEU A 158 -20.80 -19.43 23.45
N ASN A 159 -20.87 -20.23 22.39
CA ASN A 159 -21.95 -21.20 22.21
C ASN A 159 -21.93 -22.31 23.28
N ILE A 160 -20.77 -22.60 23.88
CA ILE A 160 -20.68 -23.54 25.01
C ILE A 160 -21.58 -23.05 26.15
N LEU A 161 -21.48 -21.77 26.48
CA LEU A 161 -22.29 -21.13 27.52
C LEU A 161 -23.77 -21.08 27.11
N ILE A 162 -24.07 -20.72 25.86
CA ILE A 162 -25.46 -20.66 25.37
C ILE A 162 -26.14 -22.04 25.41
N VAL A 163 -25.44 -23.12 25.01
CA VAL A 163 -25.96 -24.50 25.10
C VAL A 163 -26.28 -24.88 26.55
N CYS A 164 -25.44 -24.50 27.51
CA CYS A 164 -25.72 -24.72 28.93
C CYS A 164 -27.02 -24.03 29.36
N PHE A 165 -27.26 -22.78 28.94
CA PHE A 165 -28.50 -22.07 29.24
C PHE A 165 -29.73 -22.67 28.53
N MET A 166 -29.58 -23.16 27.31
CA MET A 166 -30.65 -23.84 26.59
C MET A 166 -31.04 -25.15 27.27
N ILE A 167 -30.06 -25.94 27.73
CA ILE A 167 -30.33 -27.16 28.51
C ILE A 167 -30.90 -26.84 29.88
N PHE A 168 -30.48 -25.77 30.52
CA PHE A 168 -31.09 -25.30 31.77
C PHE A 168 -32.57 -24.95 31.56
N ALA A 169 -32.90 -24.18 30.52
CA ALA A 169 -34.28 -23.85 30.15
C ALA A 169 -35.11 -25.11 29.88
N TRP A 170 -34.53 -26.05 29.12
CA TRP A 170 -35.18 -27.32 28.81
C TRP A 170 -35.35 -28.21 30.05
N GLY A 171 -34.40 -28.21 30.98
CA GLY A 171 -34.50 -28.90 32.26
C GLY A 171 -35.65 -28.37 33.10
N ILE A 172 -35.78 -27.04 33.23
CA ILE A 172 -36.91 -26.40 33.92
C ILE A 172 -38.23 -26.82 33.26
N TYR A 173 -38.32 -26.68 31.94
CA TYR A 173 -39.52 -27.07 31.20
C TYR A 173 -39.86 -28.56 31.41
N SER A 174 -38.84 -29.42 31.37
CA SER A 174 -38.98 -30.87 31.54
C SER A 174 -39.53 -31.25 32.91
N VAL A 175 -39.12 -30.54 33.96
CA VAL A 175 -39.66 -30.70 35.32
C VAL A 175 -41.14 -30.32 35.37
N PHE A 176 -41.51 -29.16 34.81
CA PHE A 176 -42.91 -28.73 34.75
C PHE A 176 -43.79 -29.69 33.95
N MET A 177 -43.26 -30.26 32.87
CA MET A 177 -43.97 -31.23 32.04
C MET A 177 -43.88 -32.67 32.56
N SER A 178 -43.24 -32.90 33.71
CA SER A 178 -43.06 -34.23 34.32
C SER A 178 -42.44 -35.26 33.35
N ILE A 179 -41.44 -34.83 32.57
CA ILE A 179 -40.68 -35.71 31.69
C ILE A 179 -39.88 -36.71 32.54
N ARG A 180 -39.79 -37.96 32.07
CA ARG A 180 -39.09 -39.04 32.77
C ARG A 180 -37.62 -38.68 33.02
N TRP A 181 -37.17 -38.72 34.29
CA TRP A 181 -35.79 -38.38 34.67
C TRP A 181 -34.71 -39.12 33.88
N GLN A 182 -34.91 -40.40 33.55
CA GLN A 182 -33.98 -41.17 32.71
C GLN A 182 -33.78 -40.54 31.32
N SER A 183 -34.84 -40.04 30.71
CA SER A 183 -34.79 -39.35 29.42
C SER A 183 -34.05 -38.01 29.54
N ILE A 184 -34.27 -37.28 30.64
CA ILE A 184 -33.53 -36.05 30.96
C ILE A 184 -32.04 -36.34 31.09
N PHE A 185 -31.65 -37.33 31.90
CA PHE A 185 -30.25 -37.72 32.07
C PHE A 185 -29.58 -38.16 30.77
N LEU A 186 -30.27 -38.91 29.90
CA LEU A 186 -29.71 -39.34 28.61
C LEU A 186 -29.47 -38.16 27.67
N ILE A 187 -30.42 -37.22 27.56
CA ILE A 187 -30.25 -36.02 26.71
C ILE A 187 -29.15 -35.12 27.27
N VAL A 188 -29.19 -34.82 28.57
CA VAL A 188 -28.16 -33.99 29.22
C VAL A 188 -26.79 -34.64 29.11
N GLY A 189 -26.69 -35.97 29.28
CA GLY A 189 -25.47 -36.73 29.09
C GLY A 189 -24.94 -36.64 27.66
N ALA A 190 -25.80 -36.86 26.65
CA ALA A 190 -25.42 -36.73 25.24
C ALA A 190 -24.92 -35.32 24.89
N VAL A 191 -25.57 -34.28 25.43
CA VAL A 191 -25.16 -32.89 25.25
C VAL A 191 -23.85 -32.59 25.97
N GLY A 192 -23.66 -33.07 27.20
CA GLY A 192 -22.41 -32.92 27.95
C GLY A 192 -21.22 -33.58 27.24
N ILE A 193 -21.41 -34.80 26.73
CA ILE A 193 -20.39 -35.51 25.93
C ILE A 193 -20.13 -34.72 24.63
N GLY A 194 -21.17 -34.25 23.94
CA GLY A 194 -21.02 -33.41 22.75
C GLY A 194 -20.24 -32.13 23.01
N LEU A 195 -20.52 -31.42 24.12
CA LEU A 195 -19.78 -30.23 24.53
C LEU A 195 -18.31 -30.54 24.80
N PHE A 196 -18.02 -31.66 25.46
CA PHE A 196 -16.65 -32.10 25.71
C PHE A 196 -15.88 -32.32 24.40
N PHE A 197 -16.44 -33.08 23.45
CA PHE A 197 -15.80 -33.31 22.14
C PHE A 197 -15.66 -32.01 21.33
N GLY A 198 -16.68 -31.15 21.33
CA GLY A 198 -16.63 -29.85 20.65
C GLY A 198 -15.60 -28.88 21.24
N SER A 199 -15.25 -29.07 22.53
CA SER A 199 -14.36 -28.21 23.31
C SER A 199 -12.96 -28.79 23.53
N LEU A 200 -12.69 -30.04 23.10
CA LEU A 200 -11.41 -30.72 23.31
C LEU A 200 -10.21 -29.90 22.79
N ARG A 201 -10.43 -29.10 21.74
CA ARG A 201 -9.42 -28.16 21.20
C ARG A 201 -8.92 -27.17 22.24
N TYR A 202 -9.79 -26.65 23.12
CA TYR A 202 -9.46 -25.63 24.10
C TYR A 202 -8.70 -26.26 25.27
N VAL A 203 -9.03 -27.52 25.60
CA VAL A 203 -8.25 -28.30 26.56
C VAL A 203 -6.84 -28.51 26.02
N ASN A 204 -6.73 -28.95 24.76
CA ASN A 204 -5.42 -29.09 24.11
C ASN A 204 -4.68 -27.75 24.14
N ALA A 205 -5.32 -26.67 23.68
CA ALA A 205 -4.79 -25.30 23.69
C ALA A 205 -4.13 -24.90 25.01
N TYR A 206 -4.88 -25.09 26.09
CA TYR A 206 -4.43 -24.80 27.44
C TYR A 206 -3.23 -25.67 27.83
N ILE A 207 -3.24 -26.96 27.49
CA ILE A 207 -2.11 -27.87 27.75
C ILE A 207 -0.83 -27.39 27.05
N ALA A 208 -0.88 -26.94 25.79
CA ALA A 208 0.35 -26.56 25.08
C ALA A 208 0.77 -25.11 25.25
N THR A 209 -0.14 -24.19 25.62
CA THR A 209 0.17 -22.75 25.72
C THR A 209 -0.03 -22.15 27.10
N GLY A 210 -0.67 -22.86 28.03
CA GLY A 210 -1.16 -22.30 29.29
C GLY A 210 -2.39 -21.41 29.13
N ASN A 211 -2.94 -21.27 27.91
CA ASN A 211 -4.06 -20.38 27.61
C ASN A 211 -5.16 -21.12 26.82
N LEU A 212 -6.42 -20.99 27.24
CA LEU A 212 -7.58 -21.57 26.55
C LEU A 212 -7.78 -21.00 25.13
N ARG A 213 -7.22 -19.83 24.82
CA ARG A 213 -7.26 -19.17 23.52
C ARG A 213 -6.00 -19.38 22.67
N GLY A 214 -5.05 -20.19 23.13
CA GLY A 214 -3.83 -20.51 22.39
C GLY A 214 -2.84 -19.35 22.35
N ASN A 215 -2.11 -19.23 21.22
CA ASN A 215 -1.02 -18.27 21.01
C ASN A 215 -1.47 -16.87 20.51
N THR A 216 -2.78 -16.63 20.41
CA THR A 216 -3.37 -15.49 19.68
C THR A 216 -4.09 -14.46 20.56
N GLU A 217 -3.78 -14.39 21.85
CA GLU A 217 -4.51 -13.50 22.75
C GLU A 217 -3.93 -12.08 22.77
N LYS A 218 -4.63 -11.15 22.09
CA LYS A 218 -4.29 -9.71 22.07
C LYS A 218 -4.06 -9.14 23.46
N GLN A 219 -4.90 -9.51 24.45
CA GLN A 219 -4.79 -9.04 25.83
C GLN A 219 -3.49 -9.48 26.51
N THR A 220 -3.06 -10.73 26.28
CA THR A 220 -1.78 -11.23 26.79
C THR A 220 -0.60 -10.57 26.06
N ALA A 221 -0.71 -10.37 24.75
CA ALA A 221 0.32 -9.71 23.94
C ALA A 221 0.63 -8.28 24.42
N ILE A 222 -0.41 -7.52 24.78
CA ILE A 222 -0.29 -6.11 25.22
C ILE A 222 -0.23 -5.94 26.74
N ALA A 223 -0.31 -7.02 27.52
CA ALA A 223 -0.37 -6.93 28.98
C ALA A 223 0.85 -6.18 29.53
N GLY A 224 0.60 -5.15 30.35
CA GLY A 224 1.66 -4.34 30.96
C GLY A 224 2.32 -3.32 30.02
N THR A 225 1.74 -3.06 28.85
CA THR A 225 2.19 -2.03 27.90
C THR A 225 1.15 -0.91 27.77
N ALA A 226 1.54 0.25 27.22
CA ALA A 226 0.61 1.38 26.99
C ALA A 226 -0.57 1.01 26.07
N LEU A 227 -0.40 0.02 25.17
CA LEU A 227 -1.52 -0.50 24.36
C LEU A 227 -2.62 -1.13 25.22
N SER A 228 -2.29 -1.67 26.40
CA SER A 228 -3.29 -2.21 27.32
C SER A 228 -4.23 -1.13 27.83
N GLU A 229 -3.71 0.06 28.12
CA GLU A 229 -4.50 1.20 28.62
C GLU A 229 -5.44 1.72 27.53
N VAL A 230 -4.90 1.95 26.33
CA VAL A 230 -5.70 2.34 25.14
C VAL A 230 -6.79 1.31 24.83
N TYR A 231 -6.48 0.01 24.96
CA TYR A 231 -7.46 -1.05 24.76
C TYR A 231 -8.59 -1.03 25.81
N LEU A 232 -8.25 -0.74 27.07
CA LEU A 232 -9.25 -0.61 28.14
C LEU A 232 -10.13 0.62 27.92
N GLU A 233 -9.56 1.78 27.61
CA GLU A 233 -10.30 3.01 27.29
C GLU A 233 -11.28 2.81 26.13
N GLN A 234 -10.87 2.12 25.06
CA GLN A 234 -11.76 1.80 23.95
C GLN A 234 -12.86 0.79 24.33
N SER A 235 -12.55 -0.14 25.23
CA SER A 235 -13.56 -1.05 25.76
C SER A 235 -14.60 -0.26 26.56
N GLU A 236 -14.18 0.70 27.39
CA GLU A 236 -15.08 1.59 28.13
C GLU A 236 -15.88 2.51 27.19
N ALA A 237 -15.27 3.03 26.13
CA ALA A 237 -15.94 3.86 25.12
C ALA A 237 -17.10 3.11 24.45
N LYS A 238 -16.99 1.79 24.22
CA LYS A 238 -18.08 0.97 23.66
C LYS A 238 -19.29 0.84 24.58
N LEU A 239 -19.12 1.09 25.87
CA LEU A 239 -20.22 1.16 26.82
C LEU A 239 -20.95 2.51 26.77
N ASN A 240 -20.48 3.50 25.99
CA ASN A 240 -21.07 4.84 25.91
C ASN A 240 -21.28 5.48 27.31
N GLY A 241 -20.32 5.28 28.21
CA GLY A 241 -20.41 5.76 29.60
C GLY A 241 -21.36 4.95 30.51
N ALA A 242 -21.87 3.80 30.05
CA ALA A 242 -22.69 2.90 30.85
C ALA A 242 -21.88 2.20 31.94
N THR A 243 -21.93 2.73 33.15
CA THR A 243 -21.22 2.21 34.32
C THR A 243 -22.08 1.27 35.16
N THR A 244 -23.40 1.33 35.03
CA THR A 244 -24.34 0.48 35.76
C THR A 244 -24.93 -0.63 34.87
N PRO A 245 -25.31 -1.79 35.42
CA PRO A 245 -25.91 -2.89 34.65
C PRO A 245 -27.17 -2.49 33.89
N LEU A 246 -27.97 -1.58 34.44
CA LEU A 246 -29.19 -1.09 33.81
C LEU A 246 -28.88 -0.21 32.59
N GLN A 247 -27.85 0.63 32.66
CA GLN A 247 -27.36 1.38 31.50
C GLN A 247 -26.76 0.44 30.45
N GLN A 248 -25.99 -0.57 30.86
CA GLN A 248 -25.42 -1.56 29.95
C GLN A 248 -26.50 -2.36 29.20
N LEU A 249 -27.58 -2.71 29.90
CA LEU A 249 -28.77 -3.31 29.29
C LEU A 249 -29.43 -2.38 28.26
N PHE A 250 -29.53 -1.09 28.59
CA PHE A 250 -30.05 -0.08 27.66
C PHE A 250 -29.19 0.03 26.39
N VAL A 251 -27.86 -0.02 26.51
CA VAL A 251 -26.94 -0.09 25.37
C VAL A 251 -27.22 -1.32 24.51
N ILE A 252 -27.50 -2.47 25.12
CA ILE A 252 -27.85 -3.69 24.37
C ILE A 252 -29.17 -3.51 23.61
N PHE A 253 -30.21 -2.95 24.23
CA PHE A 253 -31.50 -2.70 23.57
C PHE A 253 -31.44 -1.62 22.49
N GLN A 254 -30.56 -0.63 22.64
CA GLN A 254 -30.38 0.40 21.62
C GLN A 254 -29.84 -0.17 20.30
N ARG A 255 -29.10 -1.29 20.32
CA ARG A 255 -28.50 -1.92 19.13
C ARG A 255 -29.51 -2.44 18.11
N ASP A 256 -30.68 -2.89 18.56
CA ASP A 256 -31.77 -3.27 17.67
C ASP A 256 -32.84 -2.17 17.55
N GLY A 257 -32.55 -0.97 18.06
CA GLY A 257 -33.49 0.15 18.09
C GLY A 257 -34.74 -0.13 18.91
N PHE A 258 -34.65 -0.98 19.95
CA PHE A 258 -35.76 -1.47 20.76
C PHE A 258 -36.80 -2.28 19.97
N ARG A 259 -36.49 -2.70 18.74
CA ARG A 259 -37.47 -3.30 17.82
C ARG A 259 -37.75 -4.76 18.12
N LEU A 260 -36.77 -5.48 18.67
CA LEU A 260 -36.86 -6.93 18.83
C LEU A 260 -36.67 -7.40 20.26
N SER A 261 -35.67 -6.88 20.97
CA SER A 261 -35.33 -7.30 22.34
C SER A 261 -36.48 -7.04 23.32
N VAL A 262 -36.96 -5.80 23.38
CA VAL A 262 -38.04 -5.42 24.32
C VAL A 262 -39.36 -6.13 23.96
N PRO A 263 -39.88 -6.06 22.72
CA PRO A 263 -41.09 -6.78 22.36
C PRO A 263 -40.96 -8.30 22.51
N GLY A 264 -39.76 -8.86 22.27
CA GLY A 264 -39.46 -10.28 22.43
C GLY A 264 -39.56 -10.74 23.87
N ILE A 265 -38.92 -10.02 24.80
CA ILE A 265 -38.97 -10.31 26.24
C ILE A 265 -40.40 -10.16 26.76
N LEU A 266 -41.10 -9.09 26.40
CA LEU A 266 -42.51 -8.89 26.77
C LEU A 266 -43.39 -10.02 26.23
N SER A 267 -43.18 -10.44 24.99
CA SER A 267 -43.92 -11.54 24.38
C SER A 267 -43.68 -12.86 25.12
N ALA A 268 -42.43 -13.13 25.50
CA ALA A 268 -42.07 -14.31 26.28
C ALA A 268 -42.75 -14.33 27.66
N LEU A 269 -42.74 -13.19 28.38
CA LEU A 269 -43.43 -13.07 29.66
C LEU A 269 -44.95 -13.31 29.51
N LEU A 270 -45.57 -12.74 28.48
CA LEU A 270 -46.99 -12.95 28.19
C LEU A 270 -47.31 -14.41 27.84
N LEU A 271 -46.47 -15.08 27.05
CA LEU A 271 -46.66 -16.50 26.72
C LEU A 271 -46.53 -17.41 27.95
N LEU A 272 -45.62 -17.11 28.89
CA LEU A 272 -45.55 -17.82 30.17
C LEU A 272 -46.80 -17.60 31.03
N LEU A 273 -47.32 -16.37 31.07
CA LEU A 273 -48.58 -16.07 31.74
C LEU A 273 -49.76 -16.81 31.10
N LEU A 274 -49.81 -16.87 29.76
CA LEU A 274 -50.83 -17.63 29.04
C LEU A 274 -50.73 -19.12 29.32
N TRP A 275 -49.51 -19.67 29.38
CA TRP A 275 -49.29 -21.07 29.73
C TRP A 275 -49.79 -21.43 31.12
N SER A 276 -49.65 -20.52 32.10
CA SER A 276 -50.22 -20.72 33.44
C SER A 276 -51.74 -20.94 33.43
N LYS A 277 -52.44 -20.34 32.46
CA LYS A 277 -53.90 -20.42 32.30
C LYS A 277 -54.36 -21.49 31.31
N LYS A 278 -53.56 -21.78 30.28
CA LYS A 278 -53.86 -22.71 29.19
C LYS A 278 -52.82 -23.82 29.09
N LYS A 279 -52.67 -24.58 30.18
CA LYS A 279 -51.63 -25.61 30.30
C LYS A 279 -51.74 -26.72 29.26
N ASP A 280 -52.93 -26.98 28.71
CA ASP A 280 -53.16 -28.08 27.77
C ASP A 280 -53.00 -27.72 26.29
N ASP A 281 -52.91 -26.43 25.96
CA ASP A 281 -52.74 -25.98 24.57
C ASP A 281 -51.29 -26.21 24.12
N GLU A 282 -51.10 -27.13 23.17
CA GLU A 282 -49.78 -27.53 22.64
C GLU A 282 -49.01 -26.34 22.04
N LYS A 283 -49.69 -25.40 21.39
CA LYS A 283 -49.03 -24.23 20.79
C LYS A 283 -48.54 -23.26 21.86
N ILE A 284 -49.32 -23.07 22.92
CA ILE A 284 -48.93 -22.26 24.08
C ILE A 284 -47.81 -22.93 24.87
N GLN A 285 -47.81 -24.25 25.01
CA GLN A 285 -46.69 -25.00 25.62
C GLN A 285 -45.38 -24.79 24.84
N ILE A 286 -45.42 -24.92 23.52
CA ILE A 286 -44.24 -24.67 22.66
C ILE A 286 -43.80 -23.21 22.78
N GLY A 287 -44.75 -22.25 22.77
CA GLY A 287 -44.46 -20.83 22.99
C GLY A 287 -43.82 -20.56 24.36
N ALA A 288 -44.29 -21.23 25.42
CA ALA A 288 -43.73 -21.13 26.76
C ALA A 288 -42.32 -21.73 26.84
N PHE A 289 -42.05 -22.83 26.15
CA PHE A 289 -40.69 -23.36 26.02
C PHE A 289 -39.75 -22.34 25.36
N TYR A 290 -40.15 -21.74 24.23
CA TYR A 290 -39.37 -20.67 23.60
C TYR A 290 -39.16 -19.47 24.52
N SER A 291 -40.16 -19.16 25.35
CA SER A 291 -40.07 -18.10 26.34
C SER A 291 -39.03 -18.41 27.43
N LEU A 292 -39.02 -19.62 27.98
CA LEU A 292 -38.00 -20.07 28.93
C LEU A 292 -36.60 -20.06 28.31
N LEU A 293 -36.50 -20.48 27.05
CA LEU A 293 -35.25 -20.53 26.32
C LEU A 293 -34.71 -19.11 26.05
N LEU A 294 -35.55 -18.20 25.56
CA LEU A 294 -35.19 -16.79 25.38
C LEU A 294 -34.73 -16.19 26.71
N LEU A 295 -35.54 -16.30 27.77
CA LEU A 295 -35.21 -15.71 29.07
C LEU A 295 -33.94 -16.30 29.67
N SER A 296 -33.64 -17.58 29.46
CA SER A 296 -32.41 -18.21 29.95
C SER A 296 -31.17 -17.75 29.17
N ILE A 297 -31.28 -17.56 27.86
CA ILE A 297 -30.20 -17.01 27.02
C ILE A 297 -29.96 -15.52 27.34
N VAL A 298 -31.03 -14.81 27.69
CA VAL A 298 -31.01 -13.38 28.02
C VAL A 298 -30.55 -13.13 29.47
N LEU A 299 -30.75 -14.09 30.37
CA LEU A 299 -30.38 -14.01 31.79
C LEU A 299 -28.96 -13.46 32.08
N PRO A 300 -27.90 -13.87 31.35
CA PRO A 300 -26.55 -13.41 31.63
C PRO A 300 -26.33 -11.93 31.28
N PHE A 301 -27.24 -11.33 30.51
CA PHE A 301 -27.26 -9.91 30.20
C PHE A 301 -27.99 -9.08 31.25
N PHE A 302 -28.76 -9.72 32.15
CA PHE A 302 -29.43 -9.07 33.28
C PHE A 302 -28.71 -9.25 34.60
N MET A 303 -27.95 -10.34 34.75
CA MET A 303 -27.32 -10.71 36.02
C MET A 303 -25.86 -10.28 36.10
N LEU A 304 -25.49 -9.76 37.27
CA LEU A 304 -24.10 -9.46 37.67
C LEU A 304 -23.36 -10.76 38.04
N PHE A 305 -23.08 -11.62 37.05
CA PHE A 305 -22.16 -12.73 37.25
C PHE A 305 -20.73 -12.28 37.00
N LYS A 306 -19.85 -12.57 37.96
CA LYS A 306 -18.40 -12.36 37.81
C LYS A 306 -17.75 -13.71 37.58
N VAL A 307 -17.15 -13.90 36.40
CA VAL A 307 -16.38 -15.10 36.05
C VAL A 307 -14.94 -14.67 35.79
N ASN A 308 -13.99 -15.16 36.59
CA ASN A 308 -12.56 -14.80 36.49
C ASN A 308 -12.30 -13.29 36.45
N GLY A 309 -12.99 -12.50 37.27
CA GLY A 309 -12.79 -11.05 37.30
C GLY A 309 -13.69 -10.26 36.32
N ILE A 310 -14.27 -10.92 35.32
CA ILE A 310 -15.06 -10.27 34.26
C ILE A 310 -16.54 -10.23 34.65
N VAL A 311 -17.14 -9.04 34.62
CA VAL A 311 -18.60 -8.87 34.75
C VAL A 311 -19.24 -9.25 33.42
N LEU A 312 -20.08 -10.28 33.43
CA LEU A 312 -20.63 -10.86 32.19
C LEU A 312 -21.44 -9.82 31.39
N THR A 313 -22.30 -9.04 32.08
CA THR A 313 -23.11 -7.98 31.45
C THR A 313 -22.26 -6.98 30.70
N GLU A 314 -21.13 -6.57 31.29
CA GLU A 314 -20.17 -5.65 30.68
C GLU A 314 -19.51 -6.30 29.45
N TRP A 315 -19.09 -7.56 29.55
CA TRP A 315 -18.48 -8.28 28.43
C TRP A 315 -19.42 -8.42 27.22
N PHE A 316 -20.70 -8.69 27.48
CA PHE A 316 -21.75 -8.73 26.46
C PHE A 316 -22.08 -7.34 25.91
N ALA A 317 -22.14 -6.32 26.77
CA ALA A 317 -22.32 -4.93 26.36
C ALA A 317 -21.12 -4.40 25.58
N ASN A 318 -19.89 -4.89 25.80
CA ASN A 318 -18.70 -4.49 25.04
C ASN A 318 -18.66 -5.11 23.64
N ASN A 319 -19.29 -6.27 23.44
CA ASN A 319 -19.29 -6.97 22.16
C ASN A 319 -20.63 -6.79 21.44
N PHE A 320 -20.66 -5.90 20.44
CA PHE A 320 -21.89 -5.61 19.74
C PHE A 320 -22.57 -6.86 19.17
N ARG A 321 -21.81 -7.81 18.62
CA ARG A 321 -22.33 -9.02 17.94
C ARG A 321 -22.98 -10.05 18.86
N TYR A 322 -22.76 -10.00 20.18
CA TYR A 322 -23.19 -11.11 21.04
C TYR A 322 -24.70 -11.14 21.28
N SER A 323 -25.41 -10.03 21.08
CA SER A 323 -26.88 -9.98 21.09
C SER A 323 -27.52 -10.79 19.95
N LEU A 324 -26.79 -11.12 18.87
CA LEU A 324 -27.35 -11.83 17.72
C LEU A 324 -27.93 -13.23 18.08
N HIS A 325 -27.46 -13.88 19.15
CA HIS A 325 -27.90 -15.23 19.53
C HIS A 325 -29.36 -15.31 19.97
N TRP A 326 -29.90 -14.24 20.56
CA TRP A 326 -31.24 -14.29 21.17
C TRP A 326 -32.35 -13.76 20.25
N TYR A 327 -31.97 -13.05 19.19
CA TYR A 327 -32.90 -12.36 18.30
C TYR A 327 -33.81 -13.34 17.56
N PRO A 328 -33.30 -14.49 17.05
CA PRO A 328 -34.17 -15.52 16.49
C PRO A 328 -35.27 -15.96 17.45
N PHE A 329 -34.93 -16.22 18.72
CA PHE A 329 -35.89 -16.69 19.72
C PHE A 329 -36.91 -15.61 20.10
N ALA A 330 -36.47 -14.36 20.20
CA ALA A 330 -37.36 -13.20 20.37
C ALA A 330 -38.36 -13.08 19.21
N ALA A 331 -37.89 -13.21 17.97
CA ALA A 331 -38.74 -13.16 16.78
C ALA A 331 -39.78 -14.30 16.76
N VAL A 332 -39.40 -15.51 17.16
CA VAL A 332 -40.34 -16.64 17.30
C VAL A 332 -41.39 -16.36 18.39
N CYS A 333 -40.99 -15.87 19.55
CA CYS A 333 -41.93 -15.54 20.64
C CYS A 333 -42.96 -14.49 20.21
N ILE A 334 -42.52 -13.42 19.55
CA ILE A 334 -43.42 -12.37 19.02
C ILE A 334 -44.36 -12.98 17.98
N SER A 335 -43.84 -13.79 17.07
CA SER A 335 -44.65 -14.44 16.03
C SER A 335 -45.74 -15.34 16.61
N VAL A 336 -45.41 -16.15 17.63
CA VAL A 336 -46.38 -16.99 18.34
C VAL A 336 -47.46 -16.12 18.97
N LEU A 337 -47.08 -15.05 19.66
CA LEU A 337 -48.03 -14.19 20.36
C LEU A 337 -48.94 -13.42 19.39
N ILE A 338 -48.40 -12.87 18.29
CA ILE A 338 -49.19 -12.20 17.25
C ILE A 338 -50.21 -13.19 16.66
N TRP A 339 -49.77 -14.39 16.31
CA TRP A 339 -50.66 -15.42 15.77
C TRP A 339 -51.74 -15.85 16.75
N TYR A 340 -51.37 -16.08 18.01
CA TYR A 340 -52.34 -16.42 19.05
C TYR A 340 -53.35 -15.29 19.28
N SER A 341 -52.91 -14.05 19.24
CA SER A 341 -53.77 -12.87 19.35
C SER A 341 -54.73 -12.77 18.15
N TYR A 342 -54.25 -13.06 16.95
CA TYR A 342 -55.07 -13.15 15.74
C TYR A 342 -56.13 -14.26 15.87
N ASP A 343 -55.74 -15.49 16.19
CA ASP A 343 -56.67 -16.63 16.33
C ASP A 343 -57.72 -16.34 17.44
N THR A 344 -57.31 -15.68 18.53
CA THR A 344 -58.22 -15.26 19.62
C THR A 344 -59.21 -14.19 19.17
N LEU A 345 -58.73 -13.19 18.42
CA LEU A 345 -59.57 -12.10 17.91
C LEU A 345 -60.55 -12.60 16.84
N GLU A 346 -60.10 -13.48 15.93
CA GLU A 346 -60.95 -14.17 14.97
C GLU A 346 -62.03 -15.00 15.69
N TYR A 347 -61.65 -15.76 16.73
CA TYR A 347 -62.61 -16.52 17.54
C TYR A 347 -63.62 -15.62 18.26
N LEU A 348 -63.20 -14.53 18.91
CA LEU A 348 -64.11 -13.63 19.64
C LEU A 348 -65.13 -12.95 18.72
N ILE A 349 -64.71 -12.59 17.50
CA ILE A 349 -65.59 -11.96 16.50
C ILE A 349 -66.55 -13.01 15.90
N THR A 350 -66.09 -14.25 15.70
CA THR A 350 -66.87 -15.35 15.13
C THR A 350 -67.79 -16.03 16.16
N SER A 351 -67.44 -16.06 17.45
CA SER A 351 -68.28 -16.68 18.51
C SER A 351 -69.39 -15.75 19.02
N LYS A 352 -69.18 -14.42 19.04
CA LYS A 352 -70.26 -13.44 19.23
C LYS A 352 -71.32 -13.46 18.12
N GLN A 353 -71.04 -14.15 17.01
CA GLN A 353 -71.92 -14.39 15.87
C GLN A 353 -73.07 -15.36 16.19
N GLU A 354 -72.90 -16.28 17.14
CA GLU A 354 -73.95 -17.24 17.56
C GLU A 354 -74.88 -16.67 18.65
N ALA A 355 -74.43 -15.66 19.40
CA ALA A 355 -75.16 -15.11 20.55
C ALA A 355 -75.99 -13.83 20.25
N SER A 356 -75.90 -13.24 19.05
CA SER A 356 -76.64 -12.01 18.72
C SER A 356 -77.28 -12.04 17.32
N LEU A 357 -78.59 -12.26 17.27
CA LEU A 357 -79.41 -11.79 16.16
C LEU A 357 -79.37 -10.25 16.13
N SER A 358 -79.28 -9.65 14.94
CA SER A 358 -79.52 -8.22 14.59
C SER A 358 -78.35 -7.22 14.48
N LEU A 359 -77.33 -7.46 13.63
CA LEU A 359 -76.53 -6.36 13.03
C LEU A 359 -76.39 -6.54 11.50
N PRO A 360 -76.46 -5.47 10.66
CA PRO A 360 -76.91 -5.58 9.27
C PRO A 360 -75.87 -6.00 8.22
N TYR A 361 -74.62 -6.29 8.60
CA TYR A 361 -73.54 -6.54 7.63
C TYR A 361 -72.63 -7.72 8.02
N PRO A 362 -73.04 -8.97 7.74
CA PRO A 362 -72.30 -10.18 8.12
C PRO A 362 -70.97 -10.37 7.35
N ARG A 363 -70.89 -9.89 6.10
CA ARG A 363 -69.72 -10.09 5.21
C ARG A 363 -68.48 -9.29 5.59
N TYR A 364 -68.62 -8.12 6.21
CA TYR A 364 -67.48 -7.22 6.48
C TYR A 364 -66.74 -7.56 7.79
N ARG A 365 -67.35 -8.34 8.70
CA ARG A 365 -66.77 -8.63 10.03
C ARG A 365 -65.74 -9.75 10.08
N SER A 366 -65.82 -10.76 9.21
CA SER A 366 -64.77 -11.79 9.07
C SER A 366 -63.57 -11.29 8.25
N ILE A 367 -63.73 -10.20 7.51
CA ILE A 367 -62.69 -9.53 6.74
C ILE A 367 -61.79 -8.69 7.65
N PHE A 368 -62.35 -8.08 8.71
CA PHE A 368 -61.62 -7.13 9.56
C PHE A 368 -60.36 -7.70 10.24
N PRO A 369 -60.38 -8.87 10.93
CA PRO A 369 -59.18 -9.46 11.53
C PRO A 369 -58.11 -9.79 10.48
N LYS A 370 -58.55 -10.29 9.32
CA LYS A 370 -57.69 -10.66 8.20
C LYS A 370 -57.04 -9.42 7.59
N ALA A 371 -57.81 -8.37 7.34
CA ALA A 371 -57.33 -7.09 6.83
C ALA A 371 -56.34 -6.44 7.81
N TYR A 372 -56.66 -6.43 9.11
CA TYR A 372 -55.77 -5.91 10.15
C TYR A 372 -54.45 -6.69 10.22
N PHE A 373 -54.50 -8.03 10.21
CA PHE A 373 -53.32 -8.87 10.18
C PHE A 373 -52.49 -8.65 8.92
N VAL A 374 -53.12 -8.57 7.74
CA VAL A 374 -52.44 -8.26 6.48
C VAL A 374 -51.78 -6.89 6.53
N ILE A 375 -52.45 -5.85 7.04
CA ILE A 375 -51.86 -4.51 7.21
C ILE A 375 -50.64 -4.56 8.12
N ILE A 376 -50.71 -5.24 9.28
CA ILE A 376 -49.57 -5.40 10.18
C ILE A 376 -48.41 -6.08 9.45
N VAL A 377 -48.66 -7.19 8.75
CA VAL A 377 -47.62 -7.93 8.03
C VAL A 377 -47.02 -7.05 6.93
N LEU A 378 -47.82 -6.28 6.19
CA LEU A 378 -47.32 -5.34 5.18
C LEU A 378 -46.47 -4.23 5.79
N LEU A 379 -46.87 -3.65 6.92
CA LEU A 379 -46.08 -2.64 7.63
C LEU A 379 -44.75 -3.22 8.11
N LEU A 380 -44.75 -4.46 8.63
CA LEU A 380 -43.52 -5.15 9.00
C LEU A 380 -42.64 -5.43 7.78
N ILE A 381 -43.21 -5.85 6.64
CA ILE A 381 -42.44 -6.05 5.40
C ILE A 381 -41.80 -4.74 4.93
N ILE A 382 -42.55 -3.62 4.92
CA ILE A 382 -42.02 -2.30 4.56
C ILE A 382 -40.90 -1.87 5.52
N SER A 383 -41.06 -2.14 6.81
CA SER A 383 -40.03 -1.83 7.80
C SER A 383 -38.78 -2.70 7.64
N ALA A 384 -38.95 -4.00 7.39
CA ALA A 384 -37.84 -4.92 7.13
C ALA A 384 -37.11 -4.57 5.83
N SER A 385 -37.84 -4.22 4.76
CA SER A 385 -37.23 -3.86 3.49
C SER A 385 -36.34 -2.63 3.61
N LYS A 386 -36.75 -1.61 4.39
CA LYS A 386 -35.90 -0.44 4.69
C LYS A 386 -34.60 -0.79 5.42
N VAL A 387 -34.63 -1.81 6.28
CA VAL A 387 -33.44 -2.27 7.01
C VAL A 387 -32.51 -3.07 6.10
N VAL A 388 -33.07 -3.92 5.24
CA VAL A 388 -32.30 -4.81 4.35
C VAL A 388 -31.87 -4.12 3.04
N SER A 389 -32.45 -2.97 2.69
CA SER A 389 -32.08 -2.21 1.50
C SER A 389 -30.84 -1.31 1.68
N SER A 390 -30.16 -1.33 2.84
CA SER A 390 -28.92 -0.56 3.00
C SER A 390 -27.82 -1.08 2.08
N GLU A 391 -26.91 -0.21 1.64
CA GLU A 391 -25.80 -0.62 0.78
C GLU A 391 -24.87 -1.65 1.44
N GLU A 392 -24.88 -1.70 2.78
CA GLU A 392 -24.13 -2.63 3.61
C GLU A 392 -24.51 -4.11 3.40
N TRP A 393 -25.67 -4.38 2.81
CA TRP A 393 -26.08 -5.75 2.46
C TRP A 393 -25.48 -6.26 1.16
N ARG A 394 -24.89 -5.40 0.31
CA ARG A 394 -24.31 -5.81 -0.97
C ARG A 394 -23.06 -6.68 -0.76
N VAL A 395 -22.89 -7.69 -1.62
CA VAL A 395 -21.65 -8.47 -1.67
C VAL A 395 -20.54 -7.57 -2.18
N LYS A 396 -19.59 -7.20 -1.32
CA LYS A 396 -18.40 -6.45 -1.74
C LYS A 396 -17.46 -7.38 -2.51
N VAL A 397 -17.28 -7.09 -3.80
CA VAL A 397 -16.42 -7.84 -4.72
C VAL A 397 -14.95 -7.61 -4.37
N THR A 398 -14.09 -8.57 -4.69
CA THR A 398 -12.63 -8.50 -4.50
C THR A 398 -11.96 -7.34 -5.24
N ASN A 399 -12.59 -6.86 -6.32
CA ASN A 399 -12.15 -5.72 -7.11
C ASN A 399 -12.75 -4.39 -6.61
N ASP A 400 -13.06 -4.29 -5.31
CA ASP A 400 -13.42 -3.03 -4.69
C ASP A 400 -12.18 -2.12 -4.77
N ASP A 401 -12.27 -1.01 -5.52
CA ASP A 401 -11.15 -0.08 -5.75
C ASP A 401 -10.52 0.36 -4.41
N THR A 402 -11.34 0.51 -3.37
CA THR A 402 -10.87 0.86 -2.02
C THR A 402 -10.02 -0.22 -1.37
N LEU A 403 -10.32 -1.51 -1.61
CA LEU A 403 -9.51 -2.62 -1.11
C LEU A 403 -8.18 -2.71 -1.88
N ILE A 404 -8.21 -2.54 -3.21
CA ILE A 404 -7.01 -2.57 -4.05
C ILE A 404 -6.07 -1.42 -3.67
N GLU A 405 -6.59 -0.21 -3.49
CA GLU A 405 -5.80 0.95 -3.07
C GLU A 405 -5.12 0.75 -1.71
N LEU A 406 -5.79 0.08 -0.76
CA LEU A 406 -5.24 -0.26 0.56
C LEU A 406 -4.21 -1.38 0.51
N LEU A 407 -4.38 -2.38 -0.37
CA LEU A 407 -3.45 -3.52 -0.48
C LEU A 407 -2.16 -3.16 -1.21
N LYS A 408 -2.23 -2.26 -2.19
CA LYS A 408 -1.08 -1.83 -3.00
C LYS A 408 0.18 -1.50 -2.18
N PRO A 409 0.14 -0.59 -1.18
CA PRO A 409 1.33 -0.26 -0.39
C PRO A 409 1.87 -1.46 0.42
N ILE A 410 1.01 -2.39 0.84
CA ILE A 410 1.40 -3.58 1.61
C ILE A 410 2.13 -4.59 0.70
N THR A 411 1.60 -4.81 -0.50
CA THR A 411 2.22 -5.69 -1.51
C THR A 411 3.54 -5.11 -2.01
N GLU A 412 3.60 -3.81 -2.28
CA GLU A 412 4.84 -3.11 -2.66
C GLU A 412 5.90 -3.22 -1.55
N ALA A 413 5.51 -3.03 -0.28
CA ALA A 413 6.41 -3.22 0.85
C ALA A 413 7.02 -4.62 0.90
N LYS A 414 6.22 -5.65 0.63
CA LYS A 414 6.72 -7.04 0.61
C LYS A 414 7.70 -7.28 -0.55
N GLN A 415 7.44 -6.71 -1.72
CA GLN A 415 8.30 -6.88 -2.90
C GLN A 415 9.65 -6.19 -2.75
N LEU A 416 9.71 -5.11 -1.97
CA LEU A 416 10.94 -4.35 -1.72
C LEU A 416 11.84 -4.96 -0.64
N LEU A 417 11.36 -5.97 0.10
CA LEU A 417 12.15 -6.62 1.15
C LEU A 417 13.25 -7.52 0.57
N PRO A 418 14.49 -7.41 1.08
CA PRO A 418 15.58 -8.33 0.79
C PRO A 418 15.23 -9.81 1.07
N PRO A 419 15.87 -10.75 0.36
CA PRO A 419 15.69 -12.18 0.62
C PRO A 419 16.01 -12.54 2.07
N GLY A 420 15.05 -13.18 2.75
CA GLY A 420 15.20 -13.62 4.15
C GLY A 420 14.61 -12.65 5.18
N GLU A 421 14.19 -11.46 4.76
CA GLU A 421 13.50 -10.51 5.64
C GLU A 421 11.97 -10.67 5.61
N ASN A 422 11.38 -10.36 6.75
CA ASN A 422 9.96 -10.50 7.03
C ASN A 422 9.29 -9.14 7.15
N LEU A 423 8.05 -9.11 6.67
CA LEU A 423 7.15 -7.97 6.81
C LEU A 423 6.34 -8.14 8.09
N LEU A 424 6.36 -7.15 8.99
CA LEU A 424 5.50 -7.12 10.17
C LEU A 424 4.23 -6.32 9.86
N ILE A 425 3.06 -6.89 10.16
CA ILE A 425 1.75 -6.26 9.91
C ILE A 425 0.89 -6.25 11.17
N ASP A 426 0.09 -5.20 11.36
CA ASP A 426 -0.78 -5.05 12.53
C ASP A 426 -2.05 -5.91 12.52
N THR A 427 -2.48 -6.33 11.34
CA THR A 427 -3.77 -7.01 11.16
C THR A 427 -3.68 -8.23 10.26
N ASN A 428 -4.20 -9.34 10.76
CA ASN A 428 -4.37 -10.56 9.95
C ASN A 428 -5.43 -10.39 8.83
N ARG A 429 -6.16 -9.27 8.82
CA ARG A 429 -7.17 -9.00 7.78
C ARG A 429 -6.54 -8.93 6.39
N TRP A 430 -5.34 -8.38 6.30
CA TRP A 430 -4.65 -8.15 5.03
C TRP A 430 -3.74 -9.30 4.65
N ASN A 431 -3.28 -10.09 5.63
CA ASN A 431 -2.27 -11.12 5.40
C ASN A 431 -2.65 -12.15 4.35
N TYR A 432 -3.94 -12.51 4.27
CA TYR A 432 -4.45 -13.41 3.24
C TYR A 432 -4.20 -12.92 1.81
N TYR A 433 -4.19 -11.60 1.60
CA TYR A 433 -4.01 -10.97 0.28
C TYR A 433 -2.54 -10.76 -0.09
N ILE A 434 -1.62 -11.05 0.82
CA ILE A 434 -0.16 -11.06 0.61
C ILE A 434 0.41 -12.46 0.85
N ASP A 435 -0.35 -13.47 0.44
CA ASP A 435 0.00 -14.89 0.47
C ASP A 435 0.37 -15.45 1.86
N ASN A 436 -0.18 -14.84 2.92
CA ASN A 436 0.11 -15.17 4.32
C ASN A 436 1.62 -15.14 4.64
N THR A 437 2.35 -14.22 4.02
CA THR A 437 3.81 -14.09 4.19
C THR A 437 4.21 -13.04 5.23
N GLY A 438 3.28 -12.22 5.70
CA GLY A 438 3.52 -11.22 6.74
C GLY A 438 3.45 -11.81 8.14
N ILE A 439 4.43 -11.50 8.98
CA ILE A 439 4.40 -11.76 10.42
C ILE A 439 3.32 -10.89 11.04
N VAL A 440 2.31 -11.52 11.64
CA VAL A 440 1.16 -10.81 12.21
C VAL A 440 1.48 -10.42 13.65
N LEU A 441 1.29 -9.13 13.97
CA LEU A 441 1.31 -8.63 15.34
C LEU A 441 0.28 -9.38 16.22
N TYR A 442 0.56 -9.45 17.52
CA TYR A 442 -0.22 -10.19 18.52
C TYR A 442 -0.18 -11.72 18.38
N THR A 443 0.74 -12.25 17.57
CA THR A 443 1.14 -13.66 17.63
C THR A 443 2.28 -13.82 18.63
N LYS A 444 2.39 -14.98 19.28
CA LYS A 444 3.41 -15.25 20.31
C LYS A 444 4.85 -14.84 19.93
N PRO A 445 5.36 -15.09 18.70
CA PRO A 445 6.70 -14.65 18.31
C PRO A 445 6.91 -13.13 18.43
N THR A 446 5.85 -12.34 18.19
CA THR A 446 5.91 -10.87 18.19
C THR A 446 5.76 -10.23 19.57
N TYR A 447 5.55 -11.01 20.64
CA TYR A 447 5.31 -10.43 21.97
C TYR A 447 6.50 -9.61 22.48
N ALA A 448 7.73 -10.02 22.16
CA ALA A 448 8.93 -9.27 22.51
C ALA A 448 8.95 -7.87 21.85
N ILE A 449 8.45 -7.75 20.61
CA ILE A 449 8.32 -6.47 19.91
C ILE A 449 7.28 -5.57 20.60
N LEU A 450 6.16 -6.13 21.07
CA LEU A 450 5.10 -5.34 21.71
C LEU A 450 5.41 -4.96 23.16
N GLN A 451 6.12 -5.82 23.88
CA GLN A 451 6.42 -5.67 25.31
C GLN A 451 7.78 -5.01 25.59
N GLY A 452 8.58 -4.79 24.53
CA GLY A 452 9.86 -4.10 24.62
C GLY A 452 9.70 -2.71 25.25
N LYS A 453 10.54 -2.42 26.25
CA LYS A 453 10.50 -1.15 27.00
C LYS A 453 11.59 -0.19 26.59
N THR A 454 12.70 -0.72 26.05
CA THR A 454 13.84 0.07 25.59
C THR A 454 14.03 -0.10 24.09
N ILE A 455 14.70 0.87 23.46
CA ILE A 455 15.04 0.80 22.03
C ILE A 455 15.89 -0.45 21.75
N VAL A 456 16.81 -0.81 22.66
CA VAL A 456 17.68 -1.98 22.51
C VAL A 456 16.85 -3.28 22.48
N ASP A 457 15.94 -3.47 23.44
CA ASP A 457 15.08 -4.66 23.49
C ASP A 457 14.25 -4.82 22.21
N LEU A 458 13.76 -3.71 21.68
CA LEU A 458 12.95 -3.69 20.47
C LEU A 458 13.77 -4.01 19.22
N LYS A 459 14.98 -3.46 19.09
CA LYS A 459 15.89 -3.81 17.99
C LYS A 459 16.25 -5.28 18.02
N ASP A 460 16.59 -5.82 19.18
CA ASP A 460 16.89 -7.25 19.34
C ASP A 460 15.68 -8.12 18.96
N ALA A 461 14.47 -7.70 19.36
CA ALA A 461 13.24 -8.38 18.99
C ALA A 461 12.97 -8.34 17.47
N LEU A 462 13.08 -7.17 16.83
CA LEU A 462 12.92 -7.02 15.38
C LEU A 462 13.96 -7.87 14.62
N LYS A 463 15.22 -7.85 15.07
CA LYS A 463 16.32 -8.62 14.49
C LYS A 463 16.12 -10.12 14.63
N SER A 464 15.67 -10.60 15.80
CA SER A 464 15.43 -12.03 16.03
C SER A 464 14.39 -12.65 15.09
N LEU A 465 13.51 -11.83 14.53
CA LEU A 465 12.47 -12.22 13.57
C LEU A 465 12.81 -11.80 12.13
N ASN A 466 14.01 -11.26 11.90
CA ASN A 466 14.44 -10.67 10.62
C ASN A 466 13.41 -9.68 10.06
N ILE A 467 12.86 -8.77 10.88
CA ILE A 467 11.87 -7.79 10.42
C ILE A 467 12.59 -6.70 9.62
N GLY A 468 12.34 -6.63 8.31
CA GLY A 468 12.88 -5.61 7.42
C GLY A 468 11.93 -4.42 7.20
N ALA A 469 10.63 -4.62 7.41
CA ALA A 469 9.65 -3.55 7.31
C ALA A 469 8.45 -3.80 8.23
N VAL A 470 7.82 -2.71 8.67
CA VAL A 470 6.61 -2.69 9.48
C VAL A 470 5.54 -1.87 8.76
N VAL A 471 4.35 -2.42 8.63
CA VAL A 471 3.20 -1.77 7.99
C VAL A 471 2.11 -1.53 9.02
N LEU A 472 1.69 -0.26 9.14
CA LEU A 472 0.62 0.19 10.03
C LEU A 472 -0.38 1.04 9.24
N THR A 473 -1.67 0.98 9.60
CA THR A 473 -2.66 1.91 9.02
C THR A 473 -2.61 3.26 9.74
N ASN A 474 -2.75 4.38 9.01
CA ASN A 474 -2.69 5.72 9.61
C ASN A 474 -3.78 5.92 10.68
N SER A 475 -4.96 5.33 10.47
CA SER A 475 -6.04 5.35 11.47
C SER A 475 -5.64 4.64 12.76
N ASP A 476 -4.89 3.55 12.69
CA ASP A 476 -4.42 2.85 13.88
C ASP A 476 -3.21 3.55 14.50
N ILE A 477 -2.41 4.27 13.70
CA ILE A 477 -1.27 5.06 14.20
C ILE A 477 -1.72 6.13 15.17
N ASP A 478 -2.65 6.98 14.72
CA ASP A 478 -3.12 8.13 15.51
C ASP A 478 -3.82 7.69 16.80
N ASN A 479 -4.51 6.56 16.75
CA ASN A 479 -5.27 6.08 17.89
C ASN A 479 -4.45 5.20 18.84
N TRP A 480 -3.55 4.35 18.33
CA TRP A 480 -2.96 3.23 19.09
C TRP A 480 -1.44 3.27 19.11
N TRP A 481 -0.78 3.45 17.97
CA TRP A 481 0.66 3.19 17.84
C TRP A 481 1.55 4.35 18.32
N ARG A 482 1.12 5.61 18.20
CA ARG A 482 1.95 6.78 18.59
C ARG A 482 2.51 6.73 20.02
N ASN A 483 1.80 6.06 20.93
CA ASN A 483 2.09 6.06 22.35
C ASN A 483 2.95 4.87 22.80
N ILE A 484 3.49 4.06 21.89
CA ILE A 484 4.34 2.92 22.25
C ILE A 484 5.80 3.06 21.81
N PRO A 485 6.75 2.49 22.56
CA PRO A 485 8.18 2.57 22.24
C PRO A 485 8.56 2.01 20.87
N LEU A 486 7.80 1.06 20.31
CA LEU A 486 8.03 0.58 18.95
C LEU A 486 7.91 1.74 17.94
N TYR A 487 6.89 2.60 18.07
CA TYR A 487 6.63 3.63 17.09
C TYR A 487 7.74 4.68 17.04
N SER A 488 8.43 4.95 18.16
CA SER A 488 9.58 5.86 18.13
C SER A 488 10.70 5.34 17.24
N ILE A 489 10.92 4.01 17.15
CA ILE A 489 11.88 3.42 16.19
C ILE A 489 11.36 3.56 14.77
N LEU A 490 10.07 3.32 14.55
CA LEU A 490 9.46 3.37 13.22
C LEU A 490 9.43 4.76 12.60
N VAL A 491 9.61 5.82 13.40
CA VAL A 491 9.66 7.21 12.96
C VAL A 491 11.03 7.87 13.10
N ASP A 492 12.01 7.18 13.67
CA ASP A 492 13.35 7.70 13.85
C ASP A 492 14.12 7.54 12.52
N PRO A 493 14.58 8.64 11.89
CA PRO A 493 15.29 8.57 10.61
C PRO A 493 16.62 7.82 10.68
N ASP A 494 17.21 7.66 11.87
CA ASP A 494 18.43 6.86 12.06
C ASP A 494 18.12 5.35 12.11
N GLU A 495 16.86 4.98 12.33
CA GLU A 495 16.43 3.59 12.59
C GLU A 495 15.44 3.04 11.55
N ALA A 496 14.69 3.90 10.87
CA ALA A 496 13.69 3.50 9.89
C ALA A 496 13.43 4.54 8.80
N PHE A 497 13.19 4.06 7.58
CA PHE A 497 12.71 4.87 6.46
C PHE A 497 11.19 4.75 6.31
N ILE A 498 10.48 5.88 6.23
CA ILE A 498 9.01 5.91 6.19
C ILE A 498 8.48 6.24 4.80
N LEU A 499 7.54 5.44 4.33
CA LEU A 499 6.72 5.69 3.14
C LEU A 499 5.24 5.76 3.54
N ASN A 500 4.58 6.87 3.22
CA ASN A 500 3.16 7.07 3.48
C ASN A 500 2.37 7.10 2.17
N GLN A 501 1.44 6.16 1.99
CA GLN A 501 0.61 6.04 0.78
C GLN A 501 -0.77 5.49 1.15
N ASN A 502 -1.84 6.04 0.55
CA ASN A 502 -3.20 5.50 0.66
C ASN A 502 -3.65 5.11 2.09
N ASN A 503 -3.39 5.98 3.07
CA ASN A 503 -3.73 5.74 4.49
C ASN A 503 -2.95 4.59 5.17
N VAL A 504 -1.81 4.19 4.60
CA VAL A 504 -0.89 3.18 5.11
C VAL A 504 0.50 3.80 5.27
N GLN A 505 1.12 3.56 6.41
CA GLN A 505 2.52 3.87 6.69
C GLN A 505 3.33 2.57 6.62
N THR A 506 4.37 2.57 5.80
CA THR A 506 5.38 1.51 5.76
C THR A 506 6.69 2.07 6.30
N SER A 507 7.22 1.47 7.36
CA SER A 507 8.51 1.81 7.96
C SER A 507 9.51 0.68 7.70
N TYR A 508 10.53 0.92 6.87
CA TYR A 508 11.60 -0.02 6.56
C TYR A 508 12.72 0.11 7.59
N ILE A 509 13.10 -0.96 8.28
CA ILE A 509 14.04 -0.95 9.40
C ILE A 509 15.48 -0.88 8.88
N VAL A 510 16.29 -0.01 9.47
CA VAL A 510 17.70 0.20 9.13
C VAL A 510 18.57 -0.75 9.99
N ASP A 511 18.83 -1.98 9.55
CA ASP A 511 19.92 -2.83 10.08
C ASP A 511 20.48 -3.77 9.00
N ASN A 512 21.80 -3.77 8.78
CA ASN A 512 22.66 -4.58 7.89
C ASN A 512 22.23 -4.91 6.43
N THR A 513 20.95 -4.89 6.03
CA THR A 513 20.51 -5.03 4.63
C THR A 513 20.82 -3.79 3.81
N LEU A 514 20.95 -2.64 4.47
CA LEU A 514 21.54 -1.44 3.89
C LEU A 514 23.05 -1.50 3.76
N VAL A 515 23.74 -2.35 4.54
CA VAL A 515 25.18 -2.62 4.37
C VAL A 515 25.42 -3.49 3.12
N GLU A 516 24.49 -4.40 2.80
CA GLU A 516 24.52 -5.15 1.53
C GLU A 516 24.12 -4.26 0.33
N LEU A 517 23.18 -3.32 0.52
CA LEU A 517 22.87 -2.26 -0.45
C LEU A 517 24.10 -1.37 -0.71
N ASN A 518 24.83 -1.01 0.35
CA ASN A 518 26.09 -0.26 0.32
C ASN A 518 27.17 -0.99 -0.51
N SER A 519 27.23 -2.32 -0.39
CA SER A 519 28.19 -3.15 -1.15
C SER A 519 27.82 -3.34 -2.63
N LYS A 520 26.53 -3.22 -2.98
CA LYS A 520 26.04 -3.42 -4.36
C LYS A 520 25.91 -2.11 -5.13
N LEU A 521 25.59 -1.00 -4.47
CA LEU A 521 25.46 0.35 -5.05
C LEU A 521 26.75 0.85 -5.72
N LEU A 522 27.93 0.36 -5.29
CA LEU A 522 29.23 0.63 -5.89
C LEU A 522 29.57 -0.29 -7.08
N THR A 523 28.62 -1.10 -7.55
CA THR A 523 28.80 -2.01 -8.69
C THR A 523 27.71 -1.78 -9.73
N ASN A 524 28.02 -2.00 -11.01
CA ASN A 524 27.06 -1.86 -12.11
C ASN A 524 25.78 -2.71 -11.90
N GLN A 525 25.87 -3.82 -11.15
CA GLN A 525 24.71 -4.67 -10.83
C GLN A 525 23.76 -4.05 -9.78
N GLY A 526 24.26 -3.36 -8.75
CA GLY A 526 23.38 -2.70 -7.79
C GLY A 526 22.74 -1.43 -8.34
N MET A 527 23.46 -0.72 -9.23
CA MET A 527 22.88 0.40 -9.98
C MET A 527 21.71 -0.06 -10.86
N ASN A 528 21.86 -1.14 -11.63
CA ASN A 528 20.78 -1.70 -12.46
C ASN A 528 19.55 -2.14 -11.64
N TRP A 529 19.76 -2.62 -10.40
CA TRP A 529 18.67 -2.98 -9.49
C TRP A 529 17.92 -1.74 -8.97
N VAL A 530 18.61 -0.67 -8.57
CA VAL A 530 17.98 0.59 -8.17
C VAL A 530 17.19 1.20 -9.33
N GLN A 531 17.76 1.16 -10.53
CA GLN A 531 17.11 1.62 -11.75
C GLN A 531 15.81 0.84 -12.01
N SER A 532 15.85 -0.49 -11.92
CA SER A 532 14.68 -1.35 -12.20
C SER A 532 13.53 -1.20 -11.19
N ASN A 533 13.85 -0.89 -9.93
CA ASN A 533 12.85 -0.85 -8.84
C ASN A 533 12.37 0.56 -8.48
N PHE A 534 13.11 1.62 -8.82
CA PHE A 534 12.79 2.99 -8.43
C PHE A 534 12.54 3.96 -9.61
N LEU A 535 13.08 3.72 -10.83
CA LEU A 535 12.96 4.69 -11.94
C LEU A 535 11.61 4.72 -12.66
N GLY A 536 10.71 3.76 -12.42
CA GLY A 536 9.42 3.70 -13.13
C GLY A 536 8.34 4.68 -12.64
N LYS A 537 8.61 5.47 -11.59
CA LYS A 537 7.58 6.29 -10.92
C LYS A 537 8.17 7.63 -10.45
N GLU A 538 8.33 8.60 -11.35
CA GLU A 538 8.92 9.93 -11.07
C GLU A 538 8.28 10.70 -9.89
N GLN A 539 7.02 10.38 -9.56
CA GLN A 539 6.26 10.95 -8.44
C GLN A 539 6.84 10.68 -7.03
N TYR A 540 7.77 9.73 -6.86
CA TYR A 540 8.21 9.27 -5.53
C TYR A 540 9.62 9.69 -5.13
N TRP A 541 10.36 10.42 -5.97
CA TRP A 541 11.68 10.96 -5.63
C TRP A 541 11.51 12.19 -4.72
N THR A 542 11.29 11.95 -3.44
CA THR A 542 11.31 13.02 -2.43
C THR A 542 12.76 13.38 -2.09
N VAL A 543 13.03 14.66 -1.80
CA VAL A 543 14.35 15.17 -1.35
C VAL A 543 15.02 14.28 -0.27
N PRO A 544 14.28 13.68 0.69
CA PRO A 544 14.85 12.74 1.66
C PRO A 544 15.48 11.48 1.07
N ILE A 545 14.92 10.87 0.01
CA ILE A 545 15.49 9.66 -0.63
C ILE A 545 16.79 10.01 -1.34
N LEU A 546 16.84 11.15 -2.03
CA LEU A 546 18.05 11.64 -2.68
C LEU A 546 19.15 11.98 -1.66
N ASN A 547 18.79 12.61 -0.54
CA ASN A 547 19.73 12.89 0.55
C ASN A 547 20.22 11.60 1.23
N TYR A 548 19.35 10.61 1.36
CA TYR A 548 19.72 9.30 1.92
C TYR A 548 20.70 8.55 1.01
N ILE A 549 20.41 8.48 -0.28
CA ILE A 549 21.31 7.84 -1.26
C ILE A 549 22.60 8.65 -1.42
N SER A 550 22.52 9.99 -1.37
CA SER A 550 23.68 10.88 -1.32
C SER A 550 24.61 10.55 -0.17
N ASN A 551 24.07 10.39 1.04
CA ASN A 551 24.84 10.04 2.23
C ASN A 551 25.45 8.63 2.14
N ILE A 552 24.78 7.69 1.48
CA ILE A 552 25.27 6.31 1.30
C ILE A 552 26.37 6.23 0.25
N LEU A 553 26.12 6.78 -0.94
CA LEU A 553 27.07 6.79 -2.05
C LEU A 553 28.23 7.75 -1.80
N ASN A 554 28.12 8.59 -0.77
CA ASN A 554 28.97 9.73 -0.55
C ASN A 554 29.08 10.54 -1.84
N ILE A 555 27.95 10.85 -2.49
CA ILE A 555 27.89 11.66 -3.71
C ILE A 555 27.11 12.91 -3.37
N ASN A 556 27.60 14.08 -3.75
CA ASN A 556 26.88 15.33 -3.51
C ASN A 556 25.45 15.26 -4.10
N PRO A 557 24.39 15.63 -3.34
CA PRO A 557 23.00 15.49 -3.77
C PRO A 557 22.69 16.08 -5.15
N SER A 558 23.43 17.10 -5.58
CA SER A 558 23.28 17.72 -6.91
C SER A 558 23.59 16.78 -8.07
N TYR A 559 24.39 15.73 -7.86
CA TYR A 559 24.77 14.74 -8.88
C TYR A 559 24.00 13.42 -8.76
N VAL A 560 23.41 13.14 -7.59
CA VAL A 560 22.79 11.83 -7.28
C VAL A 560 21.65 11.49 -8.22
N SER A 561 20.76 12.44 -8.51
CA SER A 561 19.59 12.18 -9.37
C SER A 561 19.97 11.80 -10.79
N SER A 562 20.94 12.49 -11.39
CA SER A 562 21.40 12.23 -12.75
C SER A 562 22.25 10.96 -12.80
N TYR A 563 23.14 10.77 -11.82
CA TYR A 563 23.98 9.58 -11.72
C TYR A 563 23.17 8.29 -11.56
N LEU A 564 22.20 8.26 -10.64
CA LEU A 564 21.33 7.09 -10.43
C LEU A 564 20.51 6.75 -11.68
N ARG A 565 20.07 7.76 -12.43
CA ARG A 565 19.23 7.58 -13.60
C ARG A 565 20.00 7.09 -14.81
N GLU A 566 21.20 7.61 -15.04
CA GLU A 566 21.99 7.33 -16.24
C GLU A 566 22.97 6.17 -16.06
N GLY A 567 23.43 5.90 -14.84
CA GLY A 567 24.31 4.76 -14.53
C GLY A 567 25.59 4.76 -15.37
N GLU A 568 25.81 3.70 -16.15
CA GLU A 568 26.95 3.61 -17.09
C GLU A 568 26.88 4.65 -18.22
N GLN A 569 25.71 5.21 -18.49
CA GLN A 569 25.52 6.28 -19.48
C GLN A 569 25.60 7.66 -18.86
N TYR A 570 26.09 7.81 -17.61
CA TYR A 570 26.20 9.14 -16.99
C TYR A 570 27.05 10.09 -17.85
N GLU A 571 26.53 11.28 -18.09
CA GLU A 571 27.20 12.38 -18.76
C GLU A 571 27.38 13.54 -17.78
N SER A 572 28.55 14.16 -17.81
CA SER A 572 28.81 15.35 -17.00
C SER A 572 27.95 16.51 -17.52
N PRO A 573 27.46 17.42 -16.66
CA PRO A 573 26.57 18.50 -17.06
C PRO A 573 27.07 19.26 -18.28
N TYR A 574 26.12 19.75 -19.08
CA TYR A 574 26.40 20.58 -20.23
C TYR A 574 27.31 21.76 -19.84
N ASP A 575 28.36 21.94 -20.63
CA ASP A 575 29.30 23.04 -20.47
C ASP A 575 29.47 23.72 -21.84
N PRO A 576 28.99 24.96 -21.99
CA PRO A 576 29.00 25.63 -23.29
C PRO A 576 30.43 26.01 -23.75
N SER A 577 31.43 25.95 -22.86
CA SER A 577 32.83 26.11 -23.23
C SER A 577 33.34 24.95 -24.08
N VAL A 578 32.69 23.78 -24.02
CA VAL A 578 33.08 22.59 -24.76
C VAL A 578 32.84 22.81 -26.25
N SER A 579 33.91 22.64 -27.04
CA SER A 579 33.85 22.60 -28.50
C SER A 579 33.76 21.18 -29.04
N PHE A 580 34.30 20.20 -28.29
CA PHE A 580 34.21 18.79 -28.64
C PHE A 580 34.28 17.91 -27.39
N ASP A 581 33.28 17.04 -27.20
CA ASP A 581 33.28 16.02 -26.14
C ASP A 581 33.59 14.65 -26.77
N PHE A 582 34.66 14.02 -26.31
CA PHE A 582 35.11 12.75 -26.88
C PHE A 582 34.19 11.57 -26.47
N LEU A 583 33.48 11.66 -25.34
CA LEU A 583 32.56 10.61 -24.88
C LEU A 583 31.33 10.50 -25.78
N THR A 584 30.71 11.63 -26.09
CA THR A 584 29.52 11.68 -26.95
C THR A 584 29.87 11.31 -28.39
N ASN A 585 31.13 11.51 -28.80
CA ASN A 585 31.64 11.18 -30.13
C ASN A 585 32.35 9.81 -30.21
N ILE A 586 32.25 8.94 -29.20
CA ILE A 586 32.93 7.62 -29.19
C ILE A 586 32.58 6.71 -30.38
N ILE A 587 31.44 6.95 -31.04
CA ILE A 587 30.99 6.19 -32.23
C ILE A 587 31.82 6.57 -33.47
N SER A 588 32.29 7.82 -33.59
CA SER A 588 33.10 8.27 -34.72
C SER A 588 34.59 7.93 -34.58
N ALA A 589 35.00 7.42 -33.42
CA ALA A 589 36.39 7.10 -33.11
C ALA A 589 36.89 5.83 -33.81
N TYR A 590 38.15 5.85 -34.24
CA TYR A 590 38.87 4.66 -34.69
C TYR A 590 39.48 3.91 -33.50
N LYS A 591 39.15 2.64 -33.33
CA LYS A 591 39.50 1.84 -32.14
C LYS A 591 40.46 0.72 -32.51
N THR A 592 41.57 0.60 -31.80
CA THR A 592 42.57 -0.47 -31.99
C THR A 592 42.74 -1.26 -30.70
N THR A 593 42.66 -2.59 -30.79
CA THR A 593 42.77 -3.50 -29.64
C THR A 593 43.42 -4.84 -30.04
N SER A 594 44.02 -5.54 -29.07
CA SER A 594 44.77 -6.79 -29.30
C SER A 594 43.91 -8.07 -29.29
N ASN A 595 42.65 -8.01 -28.85
CA ASN A 595 41.73 -9.16 -28.79
C ASN A 595 40.27 -8.72 -29.05
N ILE A 596 39.47 -9.57 -29.71
CA ILE A 596 38.10 -9.26 -30.18
C ILE A 596 37.08 -8.98 -29.04
N SER A 597 37.46 -9.09 -27.76
CA SER A 597 36.59 -8.82 -26.60
C SER A 597 37.02 -7.65 -25.71
N THR A 598 37.93 -6.79 -26.17
CA THR A 598 38.45 -5.66 -25.38
C THR A 598 37.44 -4.52 -25.28
N ASN A 599 37.08 -4.23 -24.04
CA ASN A 599 36.11 -3.26 -23.57
C ASN A 599 36.56 -1.81 -23.84
N ILE A 600 36.46 -1.29 -25.07
CA ILE A 600 36.40 0.18 -25.26
C ILE A 600 34.93 0.57 -25.23
N LYS A 601 34.51 1.24 -24.17
CA LYS A 601 33.10 1.61 -23.99
C LYS A 601 32.96 2.88 -23.18
N ARG A 602 31.74 3.39 -23.19
CA ARG A 602 31.32 4.40 -22.21
C ARG A 602 30.94 3.70 -20.90
N THR A 603 31.33 4.29 -19.78
CA THR A 603 30.87 3.93 -18.43
C THR A 603 30.90 5.17 -17.53
N SER A 604 30.72 5.02 -16.22
CA SER A 604 30.96 6.07 -15.23
C SER A 604 31.78 5.56 -14.06
N PHE A 605 32.59 6.42 -13.45
CA PHE A 605 33.29 6.14 -12.19
C PHE A 605 32.87 7.16 -11.14
N ILE A 606 32.79 6.73 -9.87
CA ILE A 606 32.66 7.62 -8.71
C ILE A 606 33.96 7.58 -7.94
N ILE A 607 34.65 8.71 -7.87
CA ILE A 607 35.87 8.86 -7.08
C ILE A 607 35.74 10.14 -6.26
N ASN A 608 35.92 10.04 -4.94
CA ASN A 608 35.81 11.16 -4.00
C ASN A 608 34.55 12.01 -4.23
N GLU A 609 33.38 11.36 -4.22
CA GLU A 609 32.06 12.01 -4.31
C GLU A 609 31.72 12.67 -5.66
N LEU A 610 32.61 12.54 -6.64
CA LEU A 610 32.50 13.19 -7.94
C LEU A 610 32.32 12.13 -9.03
N PRO A 611 31.07 11.89 -9.49
CA PRO A 611 30.84 11.04 -10.63
C PRO A 611 31.37 11.71 -11.90
N LYS A 612 31.99 10.92 -12.78
CA LYS A 612 32.42 11.35 -14.11
C LYS A 612 31.99 10.34 -15.17
N GLY A 613 31.64 10.84 -16.35
CA GLY A 613 31.50 10.00 -17.54
C GLY A 613 32.89 9.53 -17.99
N ILE A 614 33.02 8.26 -18.38
CA ILE A 614 34.31 7.62 -18.62
C ILE A 614 34.37 7.00 -20.01
N LEU A 615 35.44 7.32 -20.75
CA LEU A 615 35.90 6.56 -21.90
C LEU A 615 36.77 5.44 -21.32
N PHE A 616 36.15 4.29 -21.15
CA PHE A 616 36.78 3.11 -20.59
C PHE A 616 37.66 2.46 -21.65
N GLU A 617 38.90 2.19 -21.29
CA GLU A 617 39.91 1.58 -22.14
C GLU A 617 40.63 0.49 -21.34
N HIS A 618 40.44 -0.77 -21.70
CA HIS A 618 41.23 -1.85 -21.11
C HIS A 618 42.52 -2.05 -21.91
N PRO A 619 43.72 -1.94 -21.31
CA PRO A 619 44.97 -2.05 -22.03
C PRO A 619 45.24 -3.48 -22.54
N PRO A 620 46.08 -3.65 -23.58
CA PRO A 620 46.56 -2.57 -24.43
C PRO A 620 45.47 -2.16 -25.42
N SER A 621 45.11 -0.87 -25.43
CA SER A 621 44.09 -0.35 -26.33
C SER A 621 44.33 1.10 -26.69
N SER A 622 43.82 1.53 -27.83
CA SER A 622 43.87 2.93 -28.22
C SER A 622 42.62 3.37 -28.97
N VAL A 623 42.23 4.62 -28.76
CA VAL A 623 41.11 5.27 -29.43
C VAL A 623 41.57 6.56 -30.09
N GLU A 624 41.34 6.70 -31.40
CA GLU A 624 41.75 7.84 -32.20
C GLU A 624 40.55 8.64 -32.72
N TYR A 625 40.66 9.97 -32.66
CA TYR A 625 39.68 10.93 -33.15
C TYR A 625 40.33 11.92 -34.09
N THR A 626 39.72 12.15 -35.26
CA THR A 626 40.14 13.21 -36.19
C THR A 626 39.31 14.47 -35.92
N ILE A 627 39.99 15.58 -35.60
CA ILE A 627 39.34 16.84 -35.20
C ILE A 627 40.09 18.06 -35.73
N THR A 628 39.36 19.12 -36.08
CA THR A 628 39.93 20.44 -36.34
C THR A 628 40.01 21.23 -35.04
N ILE A 629 41.21 21.72 -34.69
CA ILE A 629 41.43 22.42 -33.41
C ILE A 629 40.90 23.86 -33.48
N PRO A 630 39.99 24.28 -32.58
CA PRO A 630 39.49 25.64 -32.57
C PRO A 630 40.53 26.66 -32.05
N ALA A 631 40.21 27.96 -32.16
CA ALA A 631 41.03 29.02 -31.58
C ALA A 631 40.98 28.96 -30.04
N TYR A 632 42.13 29.23 -29.40
CA TYR A 632 42.29 29.21 -27.94
C TYR A 632 41.89 27.89 -27.26
N ALA A 633 41.92 26.79 -28.02
CA ALA A 633 41.50 25.49 -27.55
C ALA A 633 42.46 24.94 -26.48
N SER A 634 41.89 24.46 -25.39
CA SER A 634 42.58 23.62 -24.41
C SER A 634 41.92 22.26 -24.36
N PHE A 635 42.71 21.22 -24.18
CA PHE A 635 42.20 19.88 -23.96
C PHE A 635 42.21 19.56 -22.47
N LEU A 636 41.02 19.40 -21.89
CA LEU A 636 40.79 19.04 -20.49
C LEU A 636 40.38 17.57 -20.39
N PHE A 637 40.95 16.83 -19.45
CA PHE A 637 40.57 15.45 -19.19
C PHE A 637 40.88 15.05 -17.75
N TYR A 638 40.30 13.94 -17.33
CA TYR A 638 40.63 13.25 -16.10
C TYR A 638 41.11 11.84 -16.43
N TYR A 639 41.87 11.21 -15.55
CA TYR A 639 42.29 9.82 -15.75
C TYR A 639 42.43 9.10 -14.41
N GLN A 640 41.98 7.84 -14.36
CA GLN A 640 42.07 6.96 -13.20
C GLN A 640 41.70 5.51 -13.56
N LEU A 641 42.05 4.54 -12.71
CA LEU A 641 41.51 3.18 -12.73
C LEU A 641 40.18 3.08 -11.96
N ASP A 642 39.32 2.16 -12.36
CA ASP A 642 38.10 1.81 -11.62
C ASP A 642 38.41 1.55 -10.12
N PRO A 643 37.71 2.20 -9.18
CA PRO A 643 37.94 2.01 -7.74
C PRO A 643 37.92 0.56 -7.26
N TYR A 644 37.18 -0.33 -7.95
CA TYR A 644 37.13 -1.75 -7.65
C TYR A 644 38.51 -2.42 -7.75
N THR A 645 39.38 -1.94 -8.64
CA THR A 645 40.70 -2.55 -8.91
C THR A 645 41.80 -2.01 -7.99
N TRP A 646 41.49 -1.12 -7.04
CA TRP A 646 42.46 -0.63 -6.05
C TRP A 646 42.73 -1.63 -4.92
N ASN A 647 42.05 -2.78 -4.92
CA ASN A 647 42.17 -3.81 -3.90
C ASN A 647 43.44 -4.65 -4.08
N ASN A 648 43.98 -5.15 -2.97
CA ASN A 648 45.17 -6.03 -2.99
C ASN A 648 44.93 -7.25 -3.89
N GLY A 649 45.86 -7.47 -4.82
CA GLY A 649 45.81 -8.59 -5.79
C GLY A 649 45.17 -8.26 -7.15
N MET A 650 44.76 -7.02 -7.40
CA MET A 650 44.15 -6.57 -8.66
C MET A 650 45.14 -5.72 -9.48
N GLY A 651 45.48 -6.14 -10.70
CA GLY A 651 46.32 -5.37 -11.65
C GLY A 651 47.75 -5.09 -11.21
N ASP A 652 48.54 -4.45 -12.06
CA ASP A 652 49.86 -3.92 -11.71
C ASP A 652 50.09 -2.46 -12.16
N GLY A 653 48.99 -1.76 -12.47
CA GLY A 653 48.96 -0.35 -12.82
C GLY A 653 48.86 -0.15 -14.32
N VAL A 654 48.52 1.07 -14.75
CA VAL A 654 48.27 1.39 -16.16
C VAL A 654 49.09 2.57 -16.61
N GLN A 655 49.66 2.46 -17.80
CA GLN A 655 50.27 3.56 -18.53
C GLN A 655 49.21 4.26 -19.38
N PHE A 656 49.05 5.57 -19.18
CA PHE A 656 48.15 6.45 -19.91
C PHE A 656 48.94 7.37 -20.83
N ASP A 657 48.65 7.34 -22.12
CA ASP A 657 49.29 8.19 -23.12
C ASP A 657 48.28 8.92 -24.00
N ILE A 658 48.59 10.17 -24.33
CA ILE A 658 47.86 10.95 -25.34
C ILE A 658 48.84 11.39 -26.40
N LEU A 659 48.57 11.00 -27.64
CA LEU A 659 49.36 11.34 -28.82
C LEU A 659 48.54 12.23 -29.75
N LEU A 660 49.22 13.12 -30.47
CA LEU A 660 48.62 13.93 -31.53
C LEU A 660 49.43 13.76 -32.81
N SER A 661 48.78 13.38 -33.91
CA SER A 661 49.36 13.38 -35.24
C SER A 661 48.89 14.62 -36.01
N ASP A 662 49.82 15.48 -36.41
CA ASP A 662 49.49 16.68 -37.17
C ASP A 662 49.22 16.40 -38.66
N SER A 663 48.89 17.43 -39.43
CA SER A 663 48.59 17.34 -40.85
C SER A 663 49.76 16.81 -41.71
N ASN A 664 51.00 16.82 -41.17
CA ASN A 664 52.18 16.24 -41.81
C ASN A 664 52.47 14.81 -41.33
N ASN A 665 51.54 14.18 -40.59
CA ASN A 665 51.71 12.91 -39.90
C ASN A 665 52.87 12.89 -38.89
N THR A 666 53.29 14.05 -38.38
CA THR A 666 54.27 14.10 -37.29
C THR A 666 53.55 13.78 -35.99
N ARG A 667 54.05 12.78 -35.25
CA ARG A 667 53.50 12.40 -33.94
C ARG A 667 54.13 13.22 -32.83
N HIS A 668 53.27 13.83 -32.01
CA HIS A 668 53.61 14.60 -30.82
C HIS A 668 53.06 13.87 -29.61
N HIS A 669 53.90 13.65 -28.59
CA HIS A 669 53.47 13.08 -27.33
C HIS A 669 52.96 14.21 -26.43
N LEU A 670 51.66 14.25 -26.17
CA LEU A 670 51.05 15.35 -25.41
C LEU A 670 51.00 15.05 -23.92
N PHE A 671 50.82 13.78 -23.55
CA PHE A 671 50.71 13.36 -22.15
C PHE A 671 51.19 11.91 -21.99
N SER A 672 51.87 11.62 -20.88
CA SER A 672 52.34 10.27 -20.51
C SER A 672 52.39 10.16 -18.99
N GLN A 673 51.62 9.27 -18.40
CA GLN A 673 51.65 9.00 -16.95
C GLN A 673 51.34 7.54 -16.63
N PHE A 674 52.10 6.98 -15.70
CA PHE A 674 51.82 5.68 -15.11
C PHE A 674 51.17 5.86 -13.74
N ILE A 675 50.11 5.10 -13.46
CA ILE A 675 49.46 5.09 -12.14
C ILE A 675 49.17 3.66 -11.65
N ASP A 676 49.31 3.45 -10.34
CA ASP A 676 49.08 2.20 -9.61
C ASP A 676 48.41 2.51 -8.25
N PRO A 677 47.11 2.89 -8.27
CA PRO A 677 46.36 3.28 -7.07
C PRO A 677 46.17 2.14 -6.06
N LYS A 678 46.41 0.88 -6.46
CA LYS A 678 46.43 -0.25 -5.52
C LYS A 678 47.60 -0.11 -4.56
N ASN A 679 48.83 0.04 -5.08
CA ASN A 679 50.04 0.10 -4.24
C ASN A 679 50.29 1.49 -3.65
N PHE A 680 49.75 2.54 -4.27
CA PHE A 680 49.93 3.94 -3.85
C PHE A 680 48.57 4.57 -3.53
N PRO A 681 48.07 4.44 -2.28
CA PRO A 681 46.77 4.99 -1.89
C PRO A 681 46.61 6.49 -2.11
N GLU A 682 47.72 7.24 -2.09
CA GLU A 682 47.75 8.67 -2.43
C GLU A 682 47.33 8.97 -3.87
N GLN A 683 47.31 7.97 -4.75
CA GLN A 683 46.85 8.10 -6.14
C GLN A 683 45.34 7.84 -6.28
N ARG A 684 44.60 7.56 -5.19
CA ARG A 684 43.16 7.25 -5.21
C ARG A 684 42.29 8.50 -5.27
N HIS A 685 42.54 9.34 -6.25
CA HIS A 685 41.74 10.54 -6.54
C HIS A 685 41.68 10.77 -8.06
N TRP A 686 40.80 11.65 -8.51
CA TRP A 686 40.84 12.09 -9.90
C TRP A 686 42.15 12.83 -10.17
N PHE A 687 42.92 12.37 -11.15
CA PHE A 687 43.96 13.20 -11.75
C PHE A 687 43.33 14.07 -12.84
N THR A 688 43.78 15.30 -12.95
CA THR A 688 43.31 16.26 -13.95
C THR A 688 44.47 16.63 -14.88
N GLY A 689 44.25 16.49 -16.17
CA GLY A 689 45.14 16.93 -17.22
C GLY A 689 44.56 18.11 -17.99
N SER A 690 45.42 19.06 -18.35
CA SER A 690 45.09 20.16 -19.25
C SER A 690 46.24 20.38 -20.21
N ILE A 691 45.96 20.42 -21.51
CA ILE A 691 46.95 20.55 -22.58
C ILE A 691 46.54 21.72 -23.47
N ASP A 692 47.43 22.69 -23.63
CA ASP A 692 47.24 23.79 -24.58
C ASP A 692 47.36 23.27 -26.02
N LEU A 693 46.30 23.46 -26.82
CA LEU A 693 46.27 23.07 -28.22
C LEU A 693 46.45 24.25 -29.18
N SER A 694 46.70 25.45 -28.67
CA SER A 694 46.80 26.69 -29.47
C SER A 694 47.81 26.59 -30.62
N ARG A 695 48.86 25.75 -30.47
CA ARG A 695 49.84 25.49 -31.53
C ARG A 695 49.23 24.90 -32.82
N TRP A 696 48.13 24.17 -32.70
CA TRP A 696 47.47 23.50 -33.81
C TRP A 696 46.15 24.16 -34.22
N THR A 697 45.84 25.36 -33.72
CA THR A 697 44.63 26.10 -34.09
C THR A 697 44.43 26.15 -35.61
N GLY A 698 43.21 25.80 -36.05
CA GLY A 698 42.80 25.72 -37.45
C GLY A 698 43.28 24.47 -38.20
N GLN A 699 44.13 23.62 -37.61
CA GLN A 699 44.60 22.39 -38.24
C GLN A 699 43.70 21.22 -37.89
N THR A 700 43.51 20.31 -38.85
CA THR A 700 42.92 18.98 -38.60
C THR A 700 44.02 18.03 -38.14
N VAL A 701 43.83 17.43 -36.97
CA VAL A 701 44.77 16.54 -36.30
C VAL A 701 44.08 15.22 -35.90
N SER A 702 44.85 14.16 -35.70
CA SER A 702 44.37 12.94 -35.03
C SER A 702 44.86 12.92 -33.59
N ILE A 703 43.94 12.87 -32.63
CA ILE A 703 44.25 12.70 -31.20
C ILE A 703 43.98 11.25 -30.82
N THR A 704 45.00 10.57 -30.30
CA THR A 704 44.96 9.16 -29.89
C THR A 704 45.12 9.06 -28.39
N PHE A 705 44.11 8.50 -27.73
CA PHE A 705 44.19 7.98 -26.37
C PHE A 705 44.77 6.57 -26.42
N SER A 706 45.70 6.26 -25.54
CA SER A 706 46.28 4.92 -25.45
C SER A 706 46.45 4.52 -23.99
N THR A 707 46.11 3.27 -23.71
CA THR A 707 46.37 2.62 -22.43
C THR A 707 47.23 1.39 -22.68
N ASP A 708 48.29 1.22 -21.90
CA ASP A 708 49.18 0.05 -21.95
C ASP A 708 49.34 -0.59 -20.57
N CYS A 709 49.71 -1.86 -20.57
CA CYS A 709 49.74 -2.68 -19.36
C CYS A 709 50.91 -2.27 -18.46
N GLY A 710 50.78 -2.56 -17.16
CA GLY A 710 51.78 -2.18 -16.17
C GLY A 710 53.14 -2.89 -16.33
N PRO A 711 54.09 -2.64 -15.40
CA PRO A 711 55.50 -3.01 -15.55
C PRO A 711 55.79 -4.50 -15.76
N ASN A 712 54.87 -5.41 -15.40
CA ASN A 712 55.02 -6.85 -15.64
C ASN A 712 54.31 -7.32 -16.92
N ASN A 713 53.84 -6.40 -17.76
CA ASN A 713 53.06 -6.67 -18.97
C ASN A 713 51.82 -7.52 -18.64
N ASN A 714 51.17 -7.22 -17.51
CA ASN A 714 49.98 -7.91 -17.01
C ASN A 714 48.78 -6.97 -17.02
N CYS A 715 47.87 -7.17 -17.97
CA CYS A 715 46.73 -6.27 -18.16
C CYS A 715 45.50 -6.67 -17.30
N ASP A 716 45.60 -7.69 -16.46
CA ASP A 716 44.46 -8.17 -15.67
C ASP A 716 44.01 -7.12 -14.65
N TYR A 717 42.73 -6.73 -14.66
CA TYR A 717 42.16 -5.69 -13.76
C TYR A 717 42.72 -4.27 -13.98
N ASP A 718 43.33 -4.02 -15.14
CA ASP A 718 43.77 -2.69 -15.56
C ASP A 718 42.60 -1.89 -16.15
N TRP A 719 41.57 -1.69 -15.34
CA TRP A 719 40.30 -1.07 -15.76
C TRP A 719 40.45 0.45 -15.85
N ALA A 720 41.06 0.92 -16.92
CA ALA A 720 41.45 2.31 -17.11
C ALA A 720 40.31 3.17 -17.67
N GLY A 721 40.24 4.41 -17.22
CA GLY A 721 39.22 5.35 -17.66
C GLY A 721 39.79 6.75 -17.90
N TRP A 722 39.52 7.29 -19.09
CA TRP A 722 39.64 8.72 -19.36
C TRP A 722 38.32 9.39 -18.98
N GLY A 723 38.34 10.15 -17.89
CA GLY A 723 37.16 10.86 -17.39
C GLY A 723 36.91 12.14 -18.16
N GLU A 724 35.71 12.25 -18.75
CA GLU A 724 35.19 13.39 -19.52
C GLU A 724 36.26 14.20 -20.28
N PRO A 725 37.02 13.53 -21.17
CA PRO A 725 37.93 14.20 -22.08
C PRO A 725 37.14 15.16 -22.99
N ARG A 726 37.54 16.43 -23.02
CA ARG A 726 36.84 17.53 -23.72
C ARG A 726 37.83 18.57 -24.25
N ILE A 727 37.63 19.01 -25.50
CA ILE A 727 38.24 20.24 -26.00
C ILE A 727 37.34 21.41 -25.59
N VAL A 728 37.92 22.40 -24.93
CA VAL A 728 37.24 23.59 -24.39
C VAL A 728 37.84 24.87 -24.95
N GLN A 729 37.02 25.92 -25.04
CA GLN A 729 37.40 27.28 -25.43
C GLN A 729 37.05 28.26 -24.31
N PRO A 730 37.79 29.39 -24.17
CA PRO A 730 37.49 30.39 -23.16
C PRO A 730 36.13 31.07 -23.41
N VAL A 731 35.30 31.12 -22.36
CA VAL A 731 34.07 31.92 -22.34
C VAL A 731 34.44 33.36 -22.01
N VAL A 732 34.17 34.28 -22.94
CA VAL A 732 34.48 35.72 -22.76
C VAL A 732 33.32 36.52 -22.17
N TYR A 733 32.09 36.02 -22.27
CA TYR A 733 30.94 36.60 -21.61
C TYR A 733 29.91 35.52 -21.24
N ASP A 734 29.42 35.55 -20.01
CA ASP A 734 28.42 34.62 -19.47
C ASP A 734 27.18 35.43 -19.11
N PHE A 735 26.10 35.24 -19.87
CA PHE A 735 24.92 36.08 -19.77
C PHE A 735 24.13 35.83 -18.48
N LEU A 736 24.19 34.61 -17.91
CA LEU A 736 23.55 34.33 -16.63
C LEU A 736 24.27 35.06 -15.48
N LYS A 737 25.60 35.06 -15.49
CA LYS A 737 26.38 35.80 -14.49
C LYS A 737 26.17 37.31 -14.56
N HIS A 738 25.89 37.82 -15.76
CA HIS A 738 25.66 39.25 -16.01
C HIS A 738 24.17 39.61 -16.15
N PHE A 739 23.26 38.74 -15.71
CA PHE A 739 21.82 39.03 -15.69
C PHE A 739 21.46 40.35 -14.99
N PRO A 740 22.14 40.78 -13.90
CA PRO A 740 21.89 42.09 -13.29
C PRO A 740 22.19 43.29 -14.21
N ASP A 741 23.02 43.12 -15.23
CA ASP A 741 23.38 44.17 -16.20
C ASP A 741 22.39 44.27 -17.36
N ALA A 742 21.48 43.30 -17.46
CA ALA A 742 20.51 43.20 -18.53
C ALA A 742 19.35 44.19 -18.34
N GLN A 743 18.81 44.69 -19.46
CA GLN A 743 17.67 45.61 -19.47
C GLN A 743 16.45 44.92 -20.08
N SER A 744 15.33 44.89 -19.34
CA SER A 744 14.05 44.40 -19.87
C SER A 744 13.40 45.46 -20.77
N GLU A 745 13.02 45.10 -22.00
CA GLU A 745 12.33 46.02 -22.91
C GLU A 745 10.81 45.82 -22.81
N LEU A 746 10.10 46.81 -22.25
CA LEU A 746 8.65 46.77 -22.06
C LEU A 746 7.93 47.09 -23.38
N LEU A 747 7.70 46.07 -24.20
CA LEU A 747 6.99 46.20 -25.48
C LEU A 747 5.54 45.68 -25.44
N PHE A 748 5.14 45.03 -24.35
CA PHE A 748 3.85 44.34 -24.22
C PHE A 748 3.07 44.88 -23.02
N GLU A 749 1.73 44.90 -23.10
CA GLU A 749 0.87 45.38 -22.00
C GLU A 749 1.05 44.55 -20.72
N ASN A 750 1.33 43.26 -20.88
CA ASN A 750 1.64 42.32 -19.80
C ASN A 750 2.95 41.59 -20.15
N PRO A 751 4.12 42.11 -19.76
CA PRO A 751 5.39 41.47 -20.06
C PRO A 751 5.49 40.13 -19.33
N GLY A 752 6.01 39.11 -20.02
CA GLY A 752 6.32 37.82 -19.43
C GLY A 752 7.37 37.93 -18.32
N LYS A 753 7.30 37.03 -17.34
CA LYS A 753 8.30 36.95 -16.27
C LYS A 753 9.66 36.53 -16.85
N ILE A 754 10.71 37.24 -16.45
CA ILE A 754 12.11 36.91 -16.71
C ILE A 754 12.79 36.59 -15.37
N ASP A 755 13.57 35.52 -15.30
CA ASP A 755 14.28 35.11 -14.07
C ASP A 755 15.49 34.22 -14.38
N ILE A 756 16.35 33.96 -13.39
CA ILE A 756 17.30 32.84 -13.44
C ILE A 756 16.74 31.69 -12.60
N THR A 757 16.61 30.53 -13.21
CA THR A 757 16.18 29.31 -12.52
C THR A 757 16.90 28.09 -13.10
N ASN A 758 16.72 26.92 -12.48
CA ASN A 758 17.12 25.66 -13.08
C ASN A 758 15.91 25.04 -13.79
N GLN A 759 16.15 24.47 -14.96
CA GLN A 759 15.15 23.70 -15.70
C GLN A 759 15.74 22.35 -16.07
N THR A 760 14.92 21.30 -15.98
CA THR A 760 15.33 19.94 -16.30
C THR A 760 14.51 19.44 -17.48
N ILE A 761 15.19 19.10 -18.58
CA ILE A 761 14.59 18.46 -19.77
C ILE A 761 15.33 17.15 -20.00
N ASN A 762 14.60 16.05 -20.15
CA ASN A 762 15.19 14.72 -20.31
C ASN A 762 16.34 14.43 -19.34
N ASN A 763 16.19 14.88 -18.08
CA ASN A 763 17.13 14.66 -16.98
C ASN A 763 18.43 15.47 -17.04
N ASP A 764 18.56 16.32 -18.05
CA ASP A 764 19.61 17.32 -18.16
C ASP A 764 19.11 18.61 -17.50
N SER A 765 19.60 18.87 -16.28
CA SER A 765 19.26 20.05 -15.49
C SER A 765 20.29 21.15 -15.73
N ARG A 766 19.81 22.28 -16.26
CA ARG A 766 20.66 23.42 -16.61
C ARG A 766 20.16 24.69 -15.94
N PRO A 767 21.06 25.58 -15.50
CA PRO A 767 20.66 26.94 -15.19
C PRO A 767 20.24 27.63 -16.49
N ILE A 768 19.10 28.29 -16.45
CA ILE A 768 18.51 28.97 -17.59
C ILE A 768 18.23 30.43 -17.27
N LEU A 769 18.31 31.24 -18.31
CA LEU A 769 17.59 32.49 -18.39
C LEU A 769 16.13 32.14 -18.75
N TYR A 770 15.28 32.07 -17.74
CA TYR A 770 13.86 31.82 -17.92
C TYR A 770 13.20 33.06 -18.52
N GLU A 771 12.50 32.88 -19.62
CA GLU A 771 11.73 33.93 -20.29
C GLU A 771 10.34 33.38 -20.63
N HIS A 772 9.34 33.79 -19.85
CA HIS A 772 7.95 33.56 -20.23
C HIS A 772 7.61 34.43 -21.44
N PRO A 773 6.79 33.96 -22.40
CA PRO A 773 6.49 34.73 -23.61
C PRO A 773 5.95 36.13 -23.39
N SER A 774 6.11 36.95 -24.43
CA SER A 774 5.92 38.41 -24.41
C SER A 774 6.97 39.09 -23.54
N SER A 775 8.23 38.67 -23.64
CA SER A 775 9.34 39.24 -22.90
C SER A 775 10.56 39.47 -23.79
N ARG A 776 11.35 40.50 -23.44
CA ARG A 776 12.63 40.82 -24.08
C ARG A 776 13.68 41.19 -23.05
N LEU A 777 14.87 40.66 -23.23
CA LEU A 777 16.03 40.99 -22.41
C LEU A 777 17.22 41.45 -23.26
N VAL A 778 17.80 42.59 -22.90
CA VAL A 778 18.81 43.29 -23.69
C VAL A 778 20.13 43.37 -22.94
N TYR A 779 21.22 42.93 -23.57
CA TYR A 779 22.59 43.05 -23.08
C TYR A 779 23.40 43.97 -24.01
N SER A 780 24.04 44.99 -23.46
CA SER A 780 24.90 45.90 -24.23
C SER A 780 26.36 45.50 -24.05
N MET A 781 27.08 45.27 -25.14
CA MET A 781 28.49 44.85 -25.09
C MET A 781 29.26 45.17 -26.37
N THR A 782 30.59 45.13 -26.29
CA THR A 782 31.47 45.13 -27.47
C THR A 782 31.85 43.70 -27.81
N LEU A 783 31.62 43.28 -29.04
CA LEU A 783 31.94 41.93 -29.49
C LEU A 783 33.43 41.78 -29.84
N PRO A 784 34.06 40.63 -29.54
CA PRO A 784 35.33 40.25 -30.15
C PRO A 784 35.27 40.24 -31.68
N LEU A 785 36.41 40.32 -32.36
CA LEU A 785 36.48 40.37 -33.83
C LEU A 785 35.85 39.14 -34.49
N LYS A 786 36.06 37.95 -33.91
CA LYS A 786 35.32 36.74 -34.25
C LYS A 786 34.71 36.18 -32.97
N SER A 787 33.40 36.03 -32.95
CA SER A 787 32.73 35.50 -31.77
C SER A 787 31.55 34.62 -32.15
N VAL A 788 31.31 33.62 -31.31
CA VAL A 788 30.20 32.69 -31.45
C VAL A 788 29.35 32.77 -30.20
N LEU A 789 28.04 32.98 -30.37
CA LEU A 789 27.07 32.91 -29.30
C LEU A 789 26.58 31.47 -29.17
N LYS A 790 26.80 30.84 -28.03
CA LYS A 790 26.30 29.49 -27.71
C LYS A 790 25.22 29.55 -26.65
N PHE A 791 24.16 28.76 -26.81
CA PHE A 791 23.06 28.66 -25.86
C PHE A 791 22.24 27.40 -26.17
N GLY A 792 21.48 26.91 -25.19
CA GLY A 792 20.42 25.94 -25.44
C GLY A 792 19.04 26.57 -25.35
N ILE A 793 18.03 25.99 -26.01
CA ILE A 793 16.61 26.31 -25.78
C ILE A 793 15.82 25.05 -25.48
N GLY A 794 14.76 25.20 -24.68
CA GLY A 794 13.87 24.09 -24.36
C GLY A 794 12.72 24.50 -23.45
N MET A 795 11.66 23.68 -23.44
CA MET A 795 10.47 23.87 -22.60
C MET A 795 10.38 22.82 -21.50
N ALA A 796 9.92 23.24 -20.33
CA ALA A 796 9.81 22.43 -19.11
C ALA A 796 8.99 21.15 -19.34
N SER A 797 9.40 20.02 -18.73
CA SER A 797 8.76 18.72 -18.99
C SER A 797 7.31 18.65 -18.51
N GLU A 798 6.97 19.47 -17.52
CA GLU A 798 5.64 19.62 -16.97
C GLU A 798 4.64 20.10 -18.02
N VAL A 799 5.08 20.79 -19.09
CA VAL A 799 4.18 21.40 -20.07
C VAL A 799 3.97 20.58 -21.35
N TRP A 800 4.50 19.36 -21.41
CA TRP A 800 4.41 18.49 -22.61
C TRP A 800 3.06 17.78 -22.82
N ASP A 801 2.13 17.94 -21.88
CA ASP A 801 0.81 17.31 -21.93
C ASP A 801 -0.04 17.87 -23.10
N PRO A 802 -0.79 17.03 -23.86
CA PRO A 802 -1.68 17.46 -24.93
C PRO A 802 -2.69 18.56 -24.55
N ALA A 803 -3.05 18.70 -23.28
CA ALA A 803 -3.97 19.73 -22.79
C ALA A 803 -3.32 21.09 -22.51
N LYS A 804 -1.99 21.24 -22.66
CA LYS A 804 -1.22 22.46 -22.29
C LYS A 804 -0.90 23.34 -23.51
N GLY A 805 0.00 24.30 -23.35
CA GLY A 805 0.27 25.49 -24.18
C GLY A 805 0.46 25.26 -25.68
N ASP A 806 0.66 26.35 -26.43
CA ASP A 806 0.80 26.31 -27.90
C ASP A 806 2.25 26.44 -28.38
N GLY A 807 3.23 26.36 -27.48
CA GLY A 807 4.66 26.36 -27.82
C GLY A 807 5.26 27.76 -27.79
N VAL A 808 6.58 27.86 -27.94
CA VAL A 808 7.30 29.14 -27.81
C VAL A 808 8.16 29.41 -29.04
N GLU A 809 8.08 30.64 -29.55
CA GLU A 809 9.02 31.16 -30.54
C GLU A 809 10.15 31.92 -29.84
N TYR A 810 11.37 31.37 -29.94
CA TYR A 810 12.59 31.95 -29.42
C TYR A 810 13.29 32.73 -30.52
N ASN A 811 13.56 34.02 -30.28
CA ASN A 811 14.31 34.88 -31.21
C ASN A 811 15.51 35.52 -30.52
N ILE A 812 16.60 35.72 -31.27
CA ILE A 812 17.70 36.58 -30.84
C ILE A 812 17.92 37.65 -31.90
N TYR A 813 18.07 38.90 -31.46
CA TYR A 813 18.37 40.04 -32.32
C TYR A 813 19.65 40.75 -31.91
N ILE A 814 20.25 41.43 -32.88
CA ILE A 814 21.30 42.43 -32.66
C ILE A 814 20.78 43.80 -33.04
N ARG A 815 21.08 44.80 -32.20
CA ARG A 815 20.76 46.21 -32.42
C ARG A 815 21.99 47.07 -32.17
N TYR A 816 22.24 48.04 -33.03
CA TYR A 816 23.29 49.03 -32.81
C TYR A 816 22.77 50.17 -31.92
N PRO A 817 23.47 50.58 -30.84
CA PRO A 817 23.01 51.65 -29.95
C PRO A 817 22.73 52.98 -30.66
N ASP A 818 23.48 53.27 -31.72
CA ASP A 818 23.40 54.45 -32.58
C ASP A 818 22.29 54.38 -33.64
N ASN A 819 21.64 53.22 -33.82
CA ASN A 819 20.45 53.08 -34.67
C ASN A 819 19.39 52.18 -34.00
N PRO A 820 18.70 52.66 -32.95
CA PRO A 820 17.85 51.83 -32.11
C PRO A 820 16.58 51.31 -32.80
N ASN A 821 16.21 51.85 -33.96
CA ASN A 821 15.03 51.43 -34.72
C ASN A 821 15.31 50.24 -35.66
N LEU A 822 16.59 49.87 -35.85
CA LEU A 822 16.98 48.79 -36.75
C LEU A 822 17.50 47.60 -35.94
N VAL A 823 16.75 46.49 -35.99
CA VAL A 823 17.09 45.21 -35.34
C VAL A 823 17.36 44.15 -36.40
N TYR A 824 18.42 43.37 -36.20
CA TYR A 824 18.82 42.26 -37.08
C TYR A 824 18.53 40.96 -36.37
N ARG A 825 17.62 40.13 -36.89
CA ARG A 825 17.35 38.81 -36.32
C ARG A 825 18.47 37.85 -36.71
N ILE A 826 19.16 37.30 -35.71
CA ILE A 826 20.29 36.39 -35.89
C ILE A 826 19.94 34.93 -35.57
N PHE A 827 18.86 34.71 -34.81
CA PHE A 827 18.33 33.39 -34.50
C PHE A 827 16.80 33.44 -34.39
N SER A 828 16.14 32.36 -34.81
CA SER A 828 14.70 32.17 -34.65
C SER A 828 14.40 30.67 -34.67
N LYS A 829 13.69 30.19 -33.65
CA LYS A 829 13.25 28.79 -33.58
C LYS A 829 11.97 28.68 -32.76
N TYR A 830 10.98 28.01 -33.33
CA TYR A 830 9.74 27.66 -32.66
C TYR A 830 9.82 26.21 -32.18
N ILE A 831 9.41 25.96 -30.93
CA ILE A 831 9.38 24.61 -30.33
C ILE A 831 8.02 24.32 -29.70
N ASP A 832 7.52 23.11 -29.92
CA ASP A 832 6.21 22.63 -29.48
C ASP A 832 6.30 21.17 -29.02
N PRO A 833 6.83 20.91 -27.81
CA PRO A 833 7.03 19.55 -27.30
C PRO A 833 5.72 18.79 -27.06
N LYS A 834 4.59 19.50 -27.00
CA LYS A 834 3.27 18.91 -26.86
C LYS A 834 2.88 18.17 -28.14
N ASN A 835 2.91 18.86 -29.28
CA ASN A 835 2.49 18.28 -30.56
C ASN A 835 3.64 17.54 -31.27
N ASN A 836 4.88 17.90 -30.99
CA ASN A 836 6.07 17.29 -31.57
C ASN A 836 6.98 16.70 -30.49
N PRO A 837 6.92 15.37 -30.25
CA PRO A 837 7.77 14.71 -29.27
C PRO A 837 9.28 14.89 -29.49
N ASN A 838 9.72 15.20 -30.71
CA ASN A 838 11.13 15.48 -30.99
C ASN A 838 11.59 16.82 -30.41
N ASP A 839 10.67 17.70 -30.01
CA ASP A 839 10.98 18.97 -29.35
C ASP A 839 11.14 18.82 -27.84
N ARG A 840 10.98 17.60 -27.30
CA ARG A 840 11.17 17.28 -25.89
C ARG A 840 12.65 17.09 -25.56
N ILE A 841 13.53 17.95 -26.05
CA ILE A 841 14.98 17.89 -25.84
C ILE A 841 15.51 19.31 -25.60
N TRP A 842 16.74 19.42 -25.08
CA TRP A 842 17.50 20.64 -25.23
C TRP A 842 17.95 20.77 -26.69
N PHE A 843 17.75 21.95 -27.27
CA PHE A 843 18.35 22.31 -28.56
C PHE A 843 19.54 23.22 -28.31
N ASP A 844 20.74 22.66 -28.40
CA ASP A 844 22.00 23.39 -28.29
C ASP A 844 22.37 24.03 -29.62
N GLU A 845 22.50 25.35 -29.61
CA GLU A 845 22.67 26.19 -30.80
C GLU A 845 23.95 27.02 -30.69
N ALA A 846 24.55 27.31 -31.85
CA ALA A 846 25.72 28.15 -31.99
C ALA A 846 25.51 29.13 -33.15
N VAL A 847 25.65 30.42 -32.89
CA VAL A 847 25.41 31.49 -33.87
C VAL A 847 26.69 32.30 -34.06
N ASP A 848 27.20 32.34 -35.30
CA ASP A 848 28.37 33.15 -35.66
C ASP A 848 28.01 34.64 -35.68
N LEU A 849 28.69 35.42 -34.83
CA LEU A 849 28.53 36.86 -34.70
C LEU A 849 29.67 37.65 -35.34
N SER A 850 30.59 37.01 -36.06
CA SER A 850 31.79 37.65 -36.61
C SER A 850 31.49 38.85 -37.51
N GLN A 851 30.33 38.89 -38.19
CA GLN A 851 29.90 40.04 -38.99
C GLN A 851 29.69 41.33 -38.17
N TYR A 852 29.48 41.20 -36.86
CA TYR A 852 29.29 42.29 -35.91
C TYR A 852 30.54 42.54 -35.04
N GLY A 853 31.64 41.82 -35.31
CA GLY A 853 32.82 41.81 -34.47
C GLY A 853 33.52 43.17 -34.38
N GLY A 854 34.06 43.49 -33.20
CA GLY A 854 34.70 44.77 -32.89
C GLY A 854 33.75 45.95 -32.68
N GLN A 855 32.44 45.76 -32.83
CA GLN A 855 31.44 46.81 -32.70
C GLN A 855 30.71 46.74 -31.35
N MET A 856 30.23 47.89 -30.88
CA MET A 856 29.32 47.96 -29.72
C MET A 856 27.90 47.63 -30.19
N VAL A 857 27.29 46.63 -29.59
CA VAL A 857 25.96 46.12 -29.96
C VAL A 857 25.11 45.88 -28.72
N GLN A 858 23.81 45.70 -28.97
CA GLN A 858 22.85 45.16 -28.03
C GLN A 858 22.37 43.80 -28.53
N ILE A 859 22.58 42.75 -27.74
CA ILE A 859 22.01 41.42 -27.98
C ILE A 859 20.68 41.34 -27.23
N ILE A 860 19.62 40.98 -27.96
CA ILE A 860 18.24 40.97 -27.47
C ILE A 860 17.74 39.53 -27.54
N TYR A 861 17.48 38.92 -26.39
CA TYR A 861 16.72 37.68 -26.26
C TYR A 861 15.22 38.01 -26.24
N GLU A 862 14.42 37.25 -26.99
CA GLU A 862 12.96 37.41 -27.04
C GLU A 862 12.27 36.05 -27.04
N ALA A 863 11.28 35.89 -26.15
CA ALA A 863 10.32 34.80 -26.18
C ALA A 863 8.93 35.31 -26.56
N LEU A 864 8.31 34.70 -27.57
CA LEU A 864 6.96 35.00 -28.05
C LEU A 864 6.06 33.76 -27.93
N PRO A 865 4.73 33.96 -27.74
CA PRO A 865 3.80 32.85 -27.68
C PRO A 865 3.72 32.16 -29.04
N GLY A 866 3.23 30.92 -29.03
CA GLY A 866 3.06 30.13 -30.24
C GLY A 866 2.01 30.68 -31.22
N PRO A 867 1.71 29.95 -32.30
CA PRO A 867 0.84 30.39 -33.38
C PRO A 867 -0.61 30.76 -32.97
N ALA A 868 -1.10 30.27 -31.83
CA ALA A 868 -2.42 30.62 -31.30
C ALA A 868 -2.38 31.85 -30.37
N GLY A 869 -1.19 32.39 -30.10
CA GLY A 869 -0.98 33.59 -29.28
C GLY A 869 -1.28 33.36 -27.80
N ASN A 870 -1.20 32.11 -27.32
CA ASN A 870 -1.55 31.75 -25.96
C ASN A 870 -0.32 31.42 -25.11
N SER A 871 0.10 32.36 -24.27
CA SER A 871 1.26 32.17 -23.40
C SER A 871 1.06 31.21 -22.21
N ASP A 872 -0.13 30.61 -22.05
CA ASP A 872 -0.38 29.68 -20.96
C ASP A 872 0.46 28.40 -21.11
N PHE A 873 1.18 28.03 -20.05
CA PHE A 873 2.07 26.85 -20.02
C PHE A 873 3.26 26.92 -20.97
N ASP A 874 3.63 28.11 -21.42
CA ASP A 874 4.83 28.35 -22.21
C ASP A 874 6.05 28.53 -21.30
N TRP A 875 6.37 27.48 -20.56
CA TRP A 875 7.45 27.50 -19.57
C TRP A 875 8.74 27.03 -20.20
N GLY A 876 9.71 27.92 -20.37
CA GLY A 876 10.99 27.63 -20.98
C GLY A 876 11.97 28.78 -20.91
N GLY A 877 13.14 28.60 -21.51
CA GLY A 877 14.17 29.64 -21.52
C GLY A 877 15.46 29.20 -22.20
N TRP A 878 16.47 30.04 -22.05
CA TRP A 878 17.77 29.92 -22.68
C TRP A 878 18.77 29.30 -21.69
N SER A 879 19.26 28.09 -21.95
CA SER A 879 20.23 27.42 -21.08
C SER A 879 21.66 27.89 -21.37
N GLN A 880 22.34 28.31 -20.29
CA GLN A 880 23.73 28.78 -20.25
C GLN A 880 24.19 29.57 -21.50
N PRO A 881 23.50 30.67 -21.87
CA PRO A 881 23.95 31.53 -22.95
C PRO A 881 25.34 32.11 -22.63
N VAL A 882 26.30 31.93 -23.55
CA VAL A 882 27.67 32.43 -23.46
C VAL A 882 28.21 32.92 -24.80
N LEU A 883 29.16 33.83 -24.74
CA LEU A 883 29.95 34.27 -25.89
C LEU A 883 31.34 33.62 -25.84
N ILE A 884 31.75 33.00 -26.94
CA ILE A 884 33.08 32.44 -27.17
C ILE A 884 33.85 33.35 -28.13
N ASP A 885 35.12 33.64 -27.83
CA ASP A 885 36.02 34.36 -28.73
C ASP A 885 36.80 33.38 -29.61
N GLU A 886 36.72 33.59 -30.92
CA GLU A 886 37.39 32.78 -31.93
C GLU A 886 38.43 33.58 -32.75
N THR A 887 38.82 34.75 -32.25
CA THR A 887 39.82 35.63 -32.89
C THR A 887 41.18 34.95 -32.79
N SER A 888 41.70 34.29 -33.84
CA SER A 888 43.00 33.60 -33.72
C SER A 888 44.16 34.56 -33.40
N SER A 889 45.16 34.08 -32.66
CA SER A 889 46.34 34.85 -32.23
C SER A 889 47.19 35.42 -33.38
N ASP A 890 47.12 34.83 -34.57
CA ASP A 890 47.78 35.36 -35.77
C ASP A 890 47.06 36.60 -36.36
N THR A 891 45.76 36.76 -36.10
CA THR A 891 44.99 37.94 -36.52
C THR A 891 45.31 39.18 -35.69
N GLU A 892 45.61 39.01 -34.39
CA GLU A 892 46.00 40.13 -33.51
C GLU A 892 47.36 40.74 -33.90
N LYS A 893 48.30 39.93 -34.41
CA LYS A 893 49.62 40.43 -34.88
C LYS A 893 49.54 41.26 -36.17
N GLY A 894 48.44 41.17 -36.93
CA GLY A 894 48.23 41.94 -38.16
C GLY A 894 47.58 43.31 -37.96
N LEU A 895 47.23 43.68 -36.72
CA LEU A 895 46.43 44.86 -36.38
C LEU A 895 47.12 45.85 -35.42
N HIS A 896 48.44 45.70 -35.18
CA HIS A 896 49.26 46.68 -34.46
C HIS A 896 50.15 47.52 -35.37
#